data_AF-A0A1M7RC71-F1
#
_entry.id   AF-A0A1M7RC71-F1
#
_cell.length_a   1.000
_cell.length_b   1.000
_cell.length_c   1.000
_cell.angle_alpha   90.00
_cell.angle_beta   90.00
_cell.angle_gamma   90.00
#
_symmetry.space_group_name_H-M   'P 1'
#
loop_
_entity.id
_entity.type
_entity.pdbx_description
1 polymer ?
#
loop_
_entity_poly.entity_id
_entity_poly.type
_entity_poly.pdbx_seq_one_letter_code
_entity_poly.pdbx_strand_id
1 'polypeptide(L)'
;MSIRHYKKDHLKQHTGLTPAPVQLPGAPESNDPLIFWTRHELEPKEVNLHTLATGQTEVEGGRNSAKFVPFTGRHKLIHQLAPSIKDSLLPARPGTVDAYIQSLRAWWRLFDAVEAASEQTGESTARIEDVRMLEMIHCYFAYKIQMDRSSFTIFRSIADATRMALGARPLYWQTPKSGDPTRHQPPEEQIKVLRLALKRECRTVLEKWELADRLNESDTAPEGQQDADLYHHIQHMRAVQKKYDKEVPTSAELRDGIDQSHFKKKSGFSISRLHETIFPTKWDADAIFHLCLCNSGWNPSTLQALDVTQNFLFSHPKDNFSGLHKRFVLTPETYLLNGNKARAKNKEQTIIGLWKTVSGPGHLIKTYMERVSSLRTVLQVRLEDEKRRYIDFIRDGAEYKEQSRQYGLLQRLEQGCRSVWLYVDKRGNIGWLGTRYLEGKTSKEGRKISYLEIILERINAQRTERNESRIPHVTPSDFRDFFATFVFRSSGGNILAVKRALGHAHLRTSSDYINNNVLNKEADDSVRRFLEILMSELGKGRVDLTILAHLHRHGVVTQEMEQRLTEHRALSRSRLNIGCKDPYNPSLQIRSSGQGPCNDNRCLLCPQNAVLLPESYDGISMRVEELLALQVNLPIEAWISASYSMELTNNLAALRLFELNLVIDSRRKWADAIKNGKHYVPGVPLSFDK
;
A
#
# COMPACT_ATOMS: atom_id res chain seq x y z
N MET A 1 3.97 37.15 2.46
CA MET A 1 4.15 36.98 3.92
C MET A 1 3.44 35.71 4.36
N SER A 2 4.20 34.67 4.71
CA SER A 2 3.68 33.34 5.05
C SER A 2 3.76 33.14 6.57
N ILE A 3 2.61 33.28 7.23
CA ILE A 3 2.43 33.04 8.66
C ILE A 3 2.16 31.54 8.83
N ARG A 4 3.23 30.74 9.00
CA ARG A 4 3.30 29.43 9.70
C ARG A 4 4.64 28.75 9.39
N HIS A 5 5.64 29.00 10.21
CA HIS A 5 6.85 28.19 10.28
C HIS A 5 6.58 26.96 11.16
N TYR A 6 6.42 25.79 10.54
CA TYR A 6 6.31 24.52 11.26
C TYR A 6 7.72 23.98 11.49
N LYS A 7 8.27 24.12 12.71
CA LYS A 7 9.52 23.43 13.12
C LYS A 7 9.24 21.93 13.21
N LYS A 8 9.86 21.14 12.32
CA LYS A 8 9.71 19.67 12.23
C LYS A 8 10.75 18.88 13.05
N ASP A 9 11.40 19.50 14.03
CA ASP A 9 12.59 18.91 14.70
C ASP A 9 12.38 18.48 16.16
N HIS A 10 11.14 18.24 16.60
CA HIS A 10 10.89 17.79 17.98
C HIS A 10 11.06 16.27 18.19
N LEU A 11 11.36 15.49 17.15
CA LEU A 11 11.52 14.03 17.23
C LEU A 11 12.96 13.56 17.53
N LYS A 12 13.92 14.47 17.70
CA LYS A 12 15.31 14.10 18.04
C LYS A 12 15.63 14.06 19.54
N GLN A 13 14.66 14.32 20.43
CA GLN A 13 14.91 14.46 21.87
C GLN A 13 14.61 13.22 22.73
N HIS A 14 14.28 12.08 22.13
CA HIS A 14 14.05 10.82 22.87
C HIS A 14 14.80 9.61 22.28
N THR A 15 16.04 9.78 21.84
CA THR A 15 16.98 8.68 21.66
C THR A 15 17.79 8.51 22.94
N GLY A 16 17.15 7.95 23.97
CA GLY A 16 17.82 7.52 25.19
C GLY A 16 18.50 6.17 24.96
N LEU A 17 19.82 6.15 25.19
CA LEU A 17 20.67 4.98 25.40
C LEU A 17 20.66 3.93 24.26
N THR A 18 21.45 4.19 23.23
CA THR A 18 21.99 3.13 22.36
C THR A 18 23.08 2.39 23.14
N PRO A 19 22.97 1.08 23.44
CA PRO A 19 24.15 0.29 23.78
C PRO A 19 25.10 0.35 22.57
N ALA A 20 26.38 0.57 22.84
CA ALA A 20 27.40 0.66 21.79
C ALA A 20 27.31 -0.58 20.88
N PRO A 21 27.03 -0.43 19.58
CA PRO A 21 27.05 -1.58 18.69
C PRO A 21 28.49 -2.08 18.62
N VAL A 22 28.71 -3.35 18.96
CA VAL A 22 29.94 -4.05 18.61
C VAL A 22 30.07 -3.94 17.08
N GLN A 23 31.00 -3.11 16.63
CA GLN A 23 31.28 -2.90 15.20
C GLN A 23 31.63 -4.24 14.58
N LEU A 24 30.87 -4.65 13.58
CA LEU A 24 31.26 -5.76 12.73
C LEU A 24 32.64 -5.44 12.13
N PRO A 25 33.59 -6.39 12.11
CA PRO A 25 34.75 -6.26 11.23
C PRO A 25 34.26 -5.99 9.79
N GLY A 26 34.96 -5.06 9.11
CA GLY A 26 34.59 -4.63 7.76
C GLY A 26 34.54 -5.79 6.77
N ALA A 27 33.82 -5.60 5.66
CA ALA A 27 33.75 -6.59 4.58
C ALA A 27 35.17 -6.94 4.08
N PRO A 28 35.43 -8.20 3.68
CA PRO A 28 36.74 -8.60 3.19
C PRO A 28 37.08 -7.86 1.89
N GLU A 29 38.33 -7.39 1.78
CA GLU A 29 38.82 -6.75 0.57
C GLU A 29 39.45 -7.78 -0.36
N SER A 30 39.05 -7.74 -1.63
CA SER A 30 39.68 -8.54 -2.69
C SER A 30 40.71 -7.69 -3.42
N ASN A 31 41.83 -8.31 -3.78
CA ASN A 31 42.83 -7.71 -4.67
C ASN A 31 42.38 -7.73 -6.15
N ASP A 32 41.35 -8.52 -6.49
CA ASP A 32 40.77 -8.58 -7.83
C ASP A 32 39.74 -7.45 -8.04
N PRO A 33 39.92 -6.53 -9.00
CA PRO A 33 38.98 -5.45 -9.27
C PRO A 33 37.59 -5.91 -9.72
N LEU A 34 37.44 -7.17 -10.18
CA LEU A 34 36.17 -7.76 -10.57
C LEU A 34 35.34 -8.31 -9.40
N ILE A 35 35.93 -8.35 -8.19
CA ILE A 35 35.28 -8.86 -6.99
C ILE A 35 35.29 -7.78 -5.91
N PHE A 36 34.11 -7.38 -5.45
CA PHE A 36 34.00 -6.44 -4.34
C PHE A 36 32.68 -6.58 -3.60
N TRP A 37 32.65 -6.14 -2.35
CA TRP A 37 31.43 -6.05 -1.55
C TRP A 37 30.79 -4.67 -1.68
N THR A 38 29.47 -4.62 -1.81
CA THR A 38 28.73 -3.35 -1.68
C THR A 38 28.79 -2.86 -0.23
N ARG A 39 28.81 -1.53 -0.04
CA ARG A 39 28.81 -0.84 1.25
C ARG A 39 27.40 -0.41 1.69
N HIS A 40 26.38 -1.18 1.30
CA HIS A 40 25.01 -0.91 1.70
C HIS A 40 24.84 -1.20 3.20
N GLU A 41 24.32 -0.24 3.98
CA GLU A 41 24.30 -0.26 5.45
C GLU A 41 23.70 -1.53 6.07
N LEU A 42 22.68 -2.12 5.41
CA LEU A 42 21.89 -3.22 5.99
C LEU A 42 21.94 -4.52 5.18
N GLU A 43 22.42 -4.48 3.95
CA GLU A 43 22.36 -5.62 3.02
C GLU A 43 23.55 -5.59 2.05
N PRO A 44 24.80 -5.64 2.57
CA PRO A 44 25.98 -5.73 1.72
C PRO A 44 25.95 -7.04 0.92
N LYS A 45 26.38 -6.97 -0.33
CA LYS A 45 26.39 -8.13 -1.24
C LYS A 45 27.71 -8.19 -1.99
N GLU A 46 28.24 -9.40 -2.12
CA GLU A 46 29.37 -9.66 -3.00
C GLU A 46 28.96 -9.53 -4.47
N VAL A 47 29.69 -8.70 -5.20
CA VAL A 47 29.62 -8.56 -6.64
C VAL A 47 30.80 -9.34 -7.22
N ASN A 48 30.51 -10.34 -8.04
CA ASN A 48 31.51 -11.11 -8.77
C ASN A 48 31.24 -10.98 -10.28
N LEU A 49 32.13 -10.26 -10.97
CA LEU A 49 32.05 -10.01 -12.43
C LEU A 49 32.87 -11.01 -13.26
N HIS A 50 33.53 -11.98 -12.63
CA HIS A 50 34.44 -12.91 -13.31
C HIS A 50 33.75 -13.71 -14.43
N THR A 51 32.48 -14.06 -14.23
CA THR A 51 31.65 -14.73 -15.24
C THR A 51 31.52 -13.95 -16.55
N LEU A 52 31.59 -12.61 -16.52
CA LEU A 52 31.57 -11.77 -17.74
C LEU A 52 32.94 -11.71 -18.44
N ALA A 53 34.03 -11.96 -17.70
CA ALA A 53 35.37 -12.05 -18.24
C ALA A 53 35.61 -13.38 -18.96
N THR A 54 35.21 -14.50 -18.35
CA THR A 54 35.42 -15.86 -18.87
C THR A 54 34.32 -16.34 -19.81
N GLY A 55 33.12 -15.78 -19.70
CA GLY A 55 31.94 -16.23 -20.43
C GLY A 55 31.20 -17.34 -19.68
N GLN A 56 30.01 -17.68 -20.19
CA GLN A 56 29.16 -18.70 -19.60
C GLN A 56 28.50 -19.54 -20.70
N THR A 57 28.96 -20.79 -20.83
CA THR A 57 28.44 -21.77 -21.79
C THR A 57 27.39 -22.71 -21.18
N GLU A 58 27.39 -22.87 -19.85
CA GLU A 58 26.46 -23.72 -19.11
C GLU A 58 25.86 -23.01 -17.89
N VAL A 59 24.72 -23.53 -17.42
CA VAL A 59 24.09 -23.04 -16.17
C VAL A 59 24.94 -23.47 -14.98
N GLU A 60 25.37 -22.51 -14.16
CA GLU A 60 25.98 -22.81 -12.86
C GLU A 60 25.05 -23.71 -12.03
N GLY A 61 25.48 -24.94 -11.74
CA GLY A 61 24.73 -25.91 -10.94
C GLY A 61 23.90 -26.95 -11.71
N GLY A 62 24.16 -27.16 -13.01
CA GLY A 62 23.75 -28.39 -13.73
C GLY A 62 22.26 -28.57 -14.00
N ARG A 63 21.42 -27.56 -13.78
CA ARG A 63 20.00 -27.60 -14.18
C ARG A 63 19.83 -26.94 -15.52
N ASN A 64 19.52 -27.73 -16.55
CA ASN A 64 19.06 -27.24 -17.84
C ASN A 64 17.81 -26.37 -17.66
N SER A 65 18.03 -25.05 -17.66
CA SER A 65 16.98 -24.07 -17.81
C SER A 65 16.69 -23.95 -19.30
N ALA A 66 15.48 -24.29 -19.74
CA ALA A 66 15.01 -24.08 -21.11
C ALA A 66 15.08 -22.60 -21.59
N LYS A 67 15.49 -21.67 -20.71
CA LYS A 67 15.66 -20.24 -20.97
C LYS A 67 17.11 -19.76 -20.84
N PHE A 68 18.07 -20.67 -20.68
CA PHE A 68 19.47 -20.29 -20.63
C PHE A 68 19.99 -19.99 -22.02
N VAL A 69 20.59 -18.80 -22.18
CA VAL A 69 21.28 -18.39 -23.41
C VAL A 69 22.74 -18.14 -23.05
N PRO A 70 23.68 -18.89 -23.65
CA PRO A 70 25.11 -18.73 -23.38
C PRO A 70 25.62 -17.38 -23.87
N PHE A 71 26.78 -16.96 -23.37
CA PHE A 71 27.48 -15.79 -23.89
C PHE A 71 29.00 -15.96 -23.79
N THR A 72 29.74 -15.30 -24.70
CA THR A 72 31.20 -15.35 -24.73
C THR A 72 31.85 -14.33 -23.79
N GLY A 73 32.96 -14.70 -23.16
CA GLY A 73 33.69 -13.84 -22.22
C GLY A 73 34.45 -12.72 -22.89
N ARG A 74 34.44 -11.52 -22.30
CA ARG A 74 35.13 -10.31 -22.81
C ARG A 74 35.98 -9.70 -21.71
N HIS A 75 37.18 -10.23 -21.55
CA HIS A 75 38.07 -9.91 -20.43
C HIS A 75 38.49 -8.43 -20.43
N LYS A 76 38.92 -7.88 -21.58
CA LYS A 76 39.38 -6.48 -21.64
C LYS A 76 38.22 -5.51 -21.38
N LEU A 77 37.07 -5.76 -21.98
CA LEU A 77 35.89 -4.91 -21.84
C LEU A 77 35.42 -4.83 -20.38
N ILE A 78 35.27 -5.96 -19.69
CA ILE A 78 34.79 -5.94 -18.30
C ILE A 78 35.78 -5.26 -17.35
N HIS A 79 37.09 -5.42 -17.56
CA HIS A 79 38.10 -4.70 -16.79
C HIS A 79 38.03 -3.18 -17.00
N GLN A 80 37.74 -2.72 -18.22
CA GLN A 80 37.51 -1.29 -18.48
C GLN A 80 36.24 -0.77 -17.79
N LEU A 81 35.17 -1.56 -17.76
CA LEU A 81 33.91 -1.17 -17.13
C LEU A 81 33.93 -1.28 -15.59
N ALA A 82 34.80 -2.13 -15.03
CA ALA A 82 34.82 -2.47 -13.59
C ALA A 82 34.86 -1.25 -12.65
N PRO A 83 35.66 -0.21 -12.87
CA PRO A 83 35.67 0.98 -12.00
C PRO A 83 34.30 1.68 -11.96
N SER A 84 33.70 1.96 -13.12
CA SER A 84 32.38 2.58 -13.22
C SER A 84 31.27 1.71 -12.61
N ILE A 85 31.39 0.38 -12.76
CA ILE A 85 30.47 -0.58 -12.14
C ILE A 85 30.61 -0.54 -10.62
N LYS A 86 31.84 -0.55 -10.10
CA LYS A 86 32.13 -0.46 -8.67
C LYS A 86 31.57 0.82 -8.08
N ASP A 87 31.81 1.98 -8.69
CA ASP A 87 31.29 3.26 -8.22
C ASP A 87 29.75 3.30 -8.20
N SER A 88 29.12 2.73 -9.22
CA SER A 88 27.66 2.67 -9.33
C SER A 88 27.04 1.69 -8.32
N LEU A 89 27.72 0.59 -8.02
CA LEU A 89 27.21 -0.49 -7.16
C LEU A 89 27.65 -0.41 -5.71
N LEU A 90 28.66 0.39 -5.37
CA LEU A 90 29.14 0.57 -3.99
C LEU A 90 28.01 0.86 -2.99
N PRO A 91 27.09 1.81 -3.23
CA PRO A 91 25.96 2.06 -2.32
C PRO A 91 24.72 1.18 -2.64
N ALA A 92 24.82 0.25 -3.60
CA ALA A 92 23.66 -0.44 -4.13
C ALA A 92 23.23 -1.63 -3.27
N ARG A 93 21.91 -1.79 -3.17
CA ARG A 93 21.25 -2.94 -2.55
C ARG A 93 21.30 -4.19 -3.45
N PRO A 94 21.08 -5.40 -2.90
CA PRO A 94 21.16 -6.67 -3.62
C PRO A 94 20.37 -6.76 -4.94
N GLY A 95 19.13 -6.25 -4.95
CA GLY A 95 18.28 -6.30 -6.15
C GLY A 95 18.74 -5.35 -7.26
N THR A 96 19.41 -4.25 -6.90
CA THR A 96 20.02 -3.35 -7.90
C THR A 96 21.26 -4.01 -8.50
N VAL A 97 22.09 -4.67 -7.67
CA VAL A 97 23.23 -5.48 -8.15
C VAL A 97 22.75 -6.55 -9.13
N ASP A 98 21.67 -7.28 -8.80
CA ASP A 98 21.10 -8.30 -9.70
C ASP A 98 20.65 -7.70 -11.03
N ALA A 99 20.00 -6.52 -11.02
CA ALA A 99 19.59 -5.83 -12.24
C ALA A 99 20.78 -5.41 -13.11
N TYR A 100 21.88 -4.95 -12.51
CA TYR A 100 23.11 -4.61 -13.22
C TYR A 100 23.74 -5.84 -13.87
N ILE A 101 23.87 -6.94 -13.13
CA ILE A 101 24.42 -8.19 -13.66
C ILE A 101 23.56 -8.73 -14.81
N GLN A 102 22.23 -8.69 -14.69
CA GLN A 102 21.33 -9.12 -15.77
C GLN A 102 21.40 -8.21 -17.00
N SER A 103 21.50 -6.89 -16.79
CA SER A 103 21.72 -5.92 -17.86
C SER A 103 23.02 -6.22 -18.61
N LEU A 104 24.14 -6.40 -17.89
CA LEU A 104 25.43 -6.74 -18.50
C LEU A 104 25.36 -8.04 -19.30
N ARG A 105 24.75 -9.10 -18.74
CA ARG A 105 24.56 -10.38 -19.46
C ARG A 105 23.72 -10.22 -20.72
N ALA A 106 22.68 -9.37 -20.71
CA ALA A 106 21.86 -9.11 -21.89
C ALA A 106 22.68 -8.41 -23.00
N TRP A 107 23.58 -7.50 -22.64
CA TRP A 107 24.46 -6.84 -23.60
C TRP A 107 25.55 -7.76 -24.14
N TRP A 108 26.14 -8.62 -23.31
CA TRP A 108 27.09 -9.63 -23.79
C TRP A 108 26.47 -10.55 -24.84
N ARG A 109 25.23 -11.00 -24.61
CA ARG A 109 24.47 -11.79 -25.59
C ARG A 109 24.16 -11.00 -26.86
N LEU A 110 23.88 -9.70 -26.74
CA LEU A 110 23.67 -8.84 -27.90
C LEU A 110 24.95 -8.74 -28.73
N PHE A 111 26.11 -8.58 -28.09
CA PHE A 111 27.39 -8.52 -28.80
C PHE A 111 27.68 -9.81 -29.56
N ASP A 112 27.47 -10.97 -28.93
CA ASP A 112 27.60 -12.27 -29.63
C ASP A 112 26.63 -12.37 -30.82
N ALA A 113 25.40 -11.87 -30.68
CA ALA A 113 24.41 -11.89 -31.77
C ALA A 113 24.75 -10.92 -32.92
N VAL A 114 25.37 -9.78 -32.63
CA VAL A 114 25.87 -8.82 -33.64
C VAL A 114 27.03 -9.44 -34.41
N GLU A 115 28.02 -9.99 -33.69
CA GLU A 115 29.19 -10.66 -34.26
C GLU A 115 28.77 -11.82 -35.17
N ALA A 116 27.86 -12.68 -34.70
CA ALA A 116 27.34 -13.80 -35.50
C ALA A 116 26.54 -13.35 -36.75
N ALA A 117 25.81 -12.24 -36.67
CA ALA A 117 25.07 -11.70 -37.82
C ALA A 117 26.00 -11.09 -38.89
N SER A 118 27.11 -10.50 -38.46
CA SER A 118 28.15 -9.98 -39.36
C SER A 118 28.90 -11.11 -40.08
N GLU A 119 29.24 -12.18 -39.37
CA GLU A 119 29.84 -13.37 -39.99
C GLU A 119 28.96 -13.97 -41.09
N GLN A 120 27.63 -13.99 -40.90
CA GLN A 120 26.67 -14.50 -41.90
C GLN A 120 26.54 -13.61 -43.13
N THR A 121 26.84 -12.32 -43.01
CA THR A 121 26.72 -11.34 -44.11
C THR A 121 28.04 -11.10 -44.84
N GLY A 122 29.14 -11.72 -44.38
CA GLY A 122 30.48 -11.54 -44.94
C GLY A 122 31.15 -10.22 -44.58
N GLU A 123 30.52 -9.42 -43.71
CA GLU A 123 31.10 -8.19 -43.17
C GLU A 123 31.91 -8.51 -41.91
N SER A 124 33.20 -8.14 -41.87
CA SER A 124 34.03 -8.36 -40.69
C SER A 124 33.75 -7.29 -39.64
N THR A 125 32.89 -7.57 -38.66
CA THR A 125 32.85 -6.77 -37.43
C THR A 125 33.90 -7.29 -36.45
N ALA A 126 34.77 -6.39 -35.98
CA ALA A 126 35.75 -6.73 -34.97
C ALA A 126 35.05 -7.03 -33.65
N ARG A 127 35.40 -8.16 -33.03
CA ARG A 127 34.91 -8.55 -31.70
C ARG A 127 35.09 -7.43 -30.68
N ILE A 128 34.04 -7.14 -29.92
CA ILE A 128 34.04 -6.00 -28.99
C ILE A 128 34.88 -6.33 -27.76
N GLU A 129 36.08 -5.77 -27.70
CA GLU A 129 37.00 -5.90 -26.55
C GLU A 129 37.24 -4.56 -25.83
N ASP A 130 36.88 -3.43 -26.44
CA ASP A 130 37.01 -2.08 -25.87
C ASP A 130 35.68 -1.34 -25.93
N VAL A 131 35.34 -0.60 -24.86
CA VAL A 131 34.10 0.20 -24.79
C VAL A 131 34.04 1.29 -25.89
N ARG A 132 35.19 1.67 -26.46
CA ARG A 132 35.31 2.62 -27.57
C ARG A 132 34.75 2.08 -28.88
N MET A 133 34.72 0.75 -29.05
CA MET A 133 34.18 0.04 -30.23
C MET A 133 32.64 0.04 -30.29
N LEU A 134 31.97 0.56 -29.26
CA LEU A 134 30.51 0.67 -29.24
C LEU A 134 30.03 1.75 -30.23
N GLU A 135 29.44 1.28 -31.31
CA GLU A 135 28.84 2.09 -32.38
C GLU A 135 27.31 2.01 -32.45
N MET A 136 26.70 2.81 -33.33
CA MET A 136 25.26 2.86 -33.56
C MET A 136 24.64 1.51 -33.98
N ILE A 137 25.41 0.61 -34.58
CA ILE A 137 24.94 -0.73 -34.96
C ILE A 137 24.44 -1.52 -33.73
N HIS A 138 25.13 -1.44 -32.59
CA HIS A 138 24.72 -2.11 -31.35
C HIS A 138 23.41 -1.54 -30.81
N CYS A 139 23.23 -0.22 -30.90
CA CYS A 139 21.99 0.45 -30.55
C CYS A 139 20.82 -0.02 -31.43
N TYR A 140 21.06 -0.09 -32.74
CA TYR A 140 20.06 -0.59 -33.70
C TYR A 140 19.65 -2.05 -33.41
N PHE A 141 20.63 -2.93 -33.16
CA PHE A 141 20.34 -4.32 -32.79
C PHE A 141 19.58 -4.41 -31.47
N ALA A 142 19.89 -3.55 -30.48
CA ALA A 142 19.16 -3.50 -29.22
C ALA A 142 17.67 -3.14 -29.43
N TYR A 143 17.38 -2.22 -30.36
CA TYR A 143 15.99 -1.93 -30.74
C TYR A 143 15.34 -3.08 -31.50
N LYS A 144 16.06 -3.72 -32.42
CA LYS A 144 15.56 -4.86 -33.22
C LYS A 144 15.12 -6.02 -32.33
N ILE A 145 15.87 -6.31 -31.26
CA ILE A 145 15.53 -7.36 -30.29
C ILE A 145 14.54 -6.90 -29.20
N GLN A 146 14.04 -5.65 -29.29
CA GLN A 146 13.17 -5.03 -28.29
C GLN A 146 13.75 -5.13 -26.87
N MET A 147 15.02 -4.76 -26.72
CA MET A 147 15.69 -4.81 -25.43
C MET A 147 14.92 -4.00 -24.37
N ASP A 148 14.78 -4.59 -23.19
CA ASP A 148 14.13 -3.92 -22.06
C ASP A 148 14.80 -2.58 -21.73
N ARG A 149 13.96 -1.56 -21.48
CA ARG A 149 14.39 -0.19 -21.21
C ARG A 149 15.36 -0.10 -20.04
N SER A 150 15.14 -0.88 -18.98
CA SER A 150 16.01 -0.85 -17.78
C SER A 150 17.38 -1.43 -18.10
N SER A 151 17.44 -2.58 -18.78
CA SER A 151 18.69 -3.20 -19.24
C SER A 151 19.47 -2.29 -20.19
N PHE A 152 18.78 -1.59 -21.09
CA PHE A 152 19.40 -0.63 -21.99
C PHE A 152 20.00 0.57 -21.24
N THR A 153 19.21 1.16 -20.34
CA THR A 153 19.60 2.40 -19.64
C THR A 153 20.75 2.16 -18.66
N ILE A 154 20.74 1.04 -17.93
CA ILE A 154 21.79 0.68 -16.97
C ILE A 154 23.14 0.55 -17.70
N PHE A 155 23.20 -0.28 -18.74
CA PHE A 155 24.43 -0.46 -19.50
C PHE A 155 24.92 0.82 -20.14
N ARG A 156 24.02 1.58 -20.81
CA ARG A 156 24.39 2.86 -21.43
C ARG A 156 25.03 3.80 -20.41
N SER A 157 24.46 3.90 -19.20
CA SER A 157 25.01 4.74 -18.13
C SER A 157 26.44 4.32 -17.74
N ILE A 158 26.72 3.02 -17.65
CA ILE A 158 28.04 2.50 -17.29
C ILE A 158 29.02 2.73 -18.45
N ALA A 159 28.61 2.43 -19.68
CA ALA A 159 29.43 2.61 -20.87
C ALA A 159 29.79 4.08 -21.10
N ASP A 160 28.82 5.00 -20.94
CA ASP A 160 29.06 6.45 -21.04
C ASP A 160 30.06 6.93 -19.98
N ALA A 161 29.90 6.49 -18.72
CA ALA A 161 30.82 6.83 -17.64
C ALA A 161 32.26 6.36 -17.94
N THR A 162 32.41 5.10 -18.38
CA THR A 162 33.74 4.57 -18.74
C THR A 162 34.33 5.27 -19.97
N ARG A 163 33.52 5.57 -21.00
CA ARG A 163 33.99 6.29 -22.19
C ARG A 163 34.50 7.68 -21.84
N MET A 164 33.77 8.41 -20.99
CA MET A 164 34.21 9.72 -20.50
C MET A 164 35.51 9.63 -19.69
N ALA A 165 35.66 8.62 -18.83
CA ALA A 165 36.90 8.39 -18.08
C ALA A 165 38.11 8.07 -18.99
N LEU A 166 37.87 7.46 -20.15
CA LEU A 166 38.88 7.18 -21.18
C LEU A 166 39.08 8.32 -22.19
N GLY A 167 38.46 9.49 -21.97
CA GLY A 167 38.57 10.66 -22.85
C GLY A 167 37.75 10.58 -24.15
N ALA A 168 36.85 9.60 -24.28
CA ALA A 168 35.95 9.45 -25.42
C ALA A 168 34.60 10.14 -25.19
N ARG A 169 33.88 10.44 -26.29
CA ARG A 169 32.52 10.99 -26.23
C ARG A 169 31.51 9.92 -25.78
N PRO A 170 30.46 10.29 -25.03
CA PRO A 170 29.38 9.38 -24.67
C PRO A 170 28.61 8.93 -25.93
N LEU A 171 27.85 7.85 -25.80
CA LEU A 171 27.18 7.16 -26.91
C LEU A 171 25.97 7.92 -27.47
N TYR A 172 25.39 8.83 -26.68
CA TYR A 172 24.17 9.61 -27.03
C TYR A 172 22.97 8.76 -27.51
N TRP A 173 22.97 7.46 -27.24
CA TRP A 173 21.90 6.56 -27.68
C TRP A 173 20.57 6.92 -27.02
N GLN A 174 19.49 6.95 -27.80
CA GLN A 174 18.16 7.22 -27.27
C GLN A 174 17.63 6.01 -26.51
N THR A 175 16.93 6.24 -25.40
CA THR A 175 16.34 5.13 -24.63
C THR A 175 15.09 4.59 -25.35
N PRO A 176 14.91 3.26 -25.46
CA PRO A 176 13.67 2.69 -25.99
C PRO A 176 12.44 3.22 -25.26
N LYS A 177 11.35 3.48 -26.00
CA LYS A 177 10.06 3.85 -25.39
C LYS A 177 9.50 2.65 -24.64
N SER A 178 9.01 2.86 -23.43
CA SER A 178 8.23 1.86 -22.71
C SER A 178 6.83 1.75 -23.33
N GLY A 179 6.33 0.54 -23.55
CA GLY A 179 4.91 0.33 -23.84
C GLY A 179 4.03 0.75 -22.66
N ASP A 180 2.75 1.00 -22.93
CA ASP A 180 1.78 1.33 -21.88
C ASP A 180 1.58 0.11 -20.96
N PRO A 181 1.76 0.26 -19.64
CA PRO A 181 1.57 -0.86 -18.72
C PRO A 181 0.08 -1.22 -18.63
N THR A 182 -0.29 -2.39 -19.12
CA THR A 182 -1.64 -2.94 -18.93
C THR A 182 -1.71 -3.67 -17.59
N ARG A 183 -2.30 -3.03 -16.58
CA ARG A 183 -2.61 -3.69 -15.31
C ARG A 183 -3.91 -4.47 -15.43
N HIS A 184 -3.79 -5.79 -15.39
CA HIS A 184 -4.95 -6.69 -15.39
C HIS A 184 -5.25 -7.17 -13.97
N GLN A 185 -6.35 -6.70 -13.39
CA GLN A 185 -6.86 -7.15 -12.10
C GLN A 185 -8.00 -8.17 -12.28
N PRO A 186 -8.12 -9.16 -11.37
CA PRO A 186 -9.31 -9.99 -11.28
C PRO A 186 -10.55 -9.14 -10.92
N PRO A 187 -11.77 -9.57 -11.30
CA PRO A 187 -13.00 -8.94 -10.85
C PRO A 187 -13.13 -8.90 -9.31
N GLU A 188 -13.89 -7.95 -8.78
CA GLU A 188 -14.03 -7.74 -7.33
C GLU A 188 -14.52 -9.00 -6.60
N GLU A 189 -15.48 -9.72 -7.18
CA GLU A 189 -16.00 -10.97 -6.63
C GLU A 189 -14.90 -12.04 -6.47
N GLN A 190 -13.96 -12.11 -7.42
CA GLN A 190 -12.82 -13.01 -7.31
C GLN A 190 -11.84 -12.56 -6.23
N ILE A 191 -11.57 -11.26 -6.12
CA ILE A 191 -10.71 -10.69 -5.07
C ILE A 191 -11.31 -10.93 -3.66
N LYS A 192 -12.63 -10.77 -3.50
CA LYS A 192 -13.34 -11.04 -2.24
C LYS A 192 -13.17 -12.49 -1.80
N VAL A 193 -13.35 -13.44 -2.71
CA VAL A 193 -13.17 -14.88 -2.44
C VAL A 193 -11.73 -15.17 -1.99
N LEU A 194 -10.73 -14.63 -2.70
CA LEU A 194 -9.32 -14.79 -2.31
C LEU A 194 -9.04 -14.21 -0.91
N ARG A 195 -9.54 -13.00 -0.62
CA ARG A 195 -9.36 -12.36 0.69
C ARG A 195 -10.00 -13.16 1.82
N LEU A 196 -11.19 -13.73 1.60
CA LEU A 196 -11.86 -14.59 2.57
C LEU A 196 -11.08 -15.88 2.82
N ALA A 197 -10.52 -16.50 1.77
CA ALA A 197 -9.68 -17.68 1.91
C ALA A 197 -8.43 -17.39 2.75
N LEU A 198 -7.70 -16.30 2.46
CA LEU A 198 -6.54 -15.88 3.26
C LEU A 198 -6.90 -15.61 4.72
N LYS A 199 -8.04 -14.96 4.96
CA LYS A 199 -8.54 -14.71 6.32
C LYS A 199 -8.84 -16.01 7.07
N ARG A 200 -9.44 -17.00 6.40
CA ARG A 200 -9.72 -18.32 6.97
C ARG A 200 -8.44 -19.08 7.30
N GLU A 201 -7.48 -19.13 6.38
CA GLU A 201 -6.18 -19.79 6.61
C GLU A 201 -5.44 -19.18 7.79
N CYS A 202 -5.37 -17.85 7.87
CA CYS A 202 -4.76 -17.18 9.01
C CYS A 202 -5.49 -17.50 10.33
N ARG A 203 -6.82 -17.55 10.32
CA ARG A 203 -7.61 -17.90 11.51
C ARG A 203 -7.31 -19.33 11.96
N THR A 204 -7.25 -20.28 11.03
CA THR A 204 -6.87 -21.67 11.33
C THR A 204 -5.47 -21.79 11.95
N VAL A 205 -4.52 -20.97 11.50
CA VAL A 205 -3.18 -20.89 12.11
C VAL A 205 -3.24 -20.39 13.55
N LEU A 206 -4.00 -19.33 13.82
CA LEU A 206 -4.16 -18.78 15.18
C LEU A 206 -4.87 -19.78 16.11
N GLU A 207 -5.96 -20.40 15.65
CA GLU A 207 -6.69 -21.43 16.41
C GLU A 207 -5.81 -22.65 16.70
N LYS A 208 -4.94 -23.05 15.75
CA LYS A 208 -3.93 -24.10 15.97
C LYS A 208 -2.95 -23.72 17.09
N TRP A 209 -2.48 -22.48 17.12
CA TRP A 209 -1.56 -22.03 18.17
C TRP A 209 -2.24 -21.95 19.53
N GLU A 210 -3.44 -21.38 19.61
CA GLU A 210 -4.24 -21.35 20.83
C GLU A 210 -4.53 -22.75 21.38
N LEU A 211 -4.80 -23.73 20.51
CA LEU A 211 -4.94 -25.12 20.92
C LEU A 211 -3.63 -25.69 21.48
N ALA A 212 -2.50 -25.48 20.79
CA ALA A 212 -1.21 -25.96 21.25
C ALA A 212 -0.80 -25.34 22.61
N ASP A 213 -1.08 -24.06 22.82
CA ASP A 213 -0.76 -23.37 24.07
C ASP A 213 -1.61 -23.89 25.22
N ARG A 214 -2.93 -24.06 25.01
CA ARG A 214 -3.82 -24.67 26.01
C ARG A 214 -3.40 -26.08 26.40
N LEU A 215 -2.96 -26.89 25.43
CA LEU A 215 -2.49 -28.25 25.70
C LEU A 215 -1.11 -28.27 26.38
N ASN A 216 -0.26 -27.28 26.11
CA ASN A 216 1.04 -27.14 26.77
C ASN A 216 0.90 -26.72 28.25
N GLU A 217 -0.19 -26.03 28.61
CA GLU A 217 -0.52 -25.63 29.99
C GLU A 217 -1.31 -26.69 30.77
N SER A 218 -1.84 -27.72 30.09
CA SER A 218 -2.63 -28.78 30.73
C SER A 218 -1.76 -29.81 31.44
N ASP A 219 -2.10 -30.15 32.68
CA ASP A 219 -1.43 -31.20 33.47
C ASP A 219 -1.89 -32.63 33.10
N THR A 220 -3.11 -32.74 32.55
CA THR A 220 -3.74 -34.02 32.19
C THR A 220 -3.96 -34.13 30.70
N ALA A 221 -3.86 -35.37 30.18
CA ALA A 221 -4.11 -35.66 28.78
C ALA A 221 -5.61 -35.43 28.44
N PRO A 222 -5.92 -34.78 27.30
CA PRO A 222 -7.29 -34.56 26.87
C PRO A 222 -7.97 -35.86 26.40
N GLU A 223 -9.29 -35.94 26.54
CA GLU A 223 -10.09 -37.15 26.20
C GLU A 223 -10.20 -37.41 24.68
N GLY A 224 -10.03 -36.39 23.83
CA GLY A 224 -10.13 -36.50 22.38
C GLY A 224 -8.87 -37.09 21.73
N GLN A 225 -9.03 -38.07 20.83
CA GLN A 225 -7.89 -38.78 20.21
C GLN A 225 -6.90 -37.87 19.45
N GLN A 226 -7.39 -36.82 18.77
CA GLN A 226 -6.52 -35.88 18.04
C GLN A 226 -5.77 -34.92 18.98
N ASP A 227 -6.44 -34.47 20.04
CA ASP A 227 -5.84 -33.57 21.04
C ASP A 227 -4.82 -34.34 21.90
N ALA A 228 -5.08 -35.62 22.18
CA ALA A 228 -4.15 -36.50 22.90
C ALA A 228 -2.86 -36.73 22.09
N ASP A 229 -2.96 -36.97 20.78
CA ASP A 229 -1.80 -37.09 19.89
C ASP A 229 -0.96 -35.80 19.89
N LEU A 230 -1.61 -34.63 19.78
CA LEU A 230 -0.92 -33.34 19.83
C LEU A 230 -0.27 -33.09 21.19
N TYR A 231 -0.97 -33.40 22.28
CA TYR A 231 -0.46 -33.32 23.65
C TYR A 231 0.80 -34.16 23.83
N HIS A 232 0.81 -35.43 23.38
CA HIS A 232 1.98 -36.29 23.46
C HIS A 232 3.18 -35.74 22.67
N HIS A 233 2.95 -35.18 21.48
CA HIS A 233 4.01 -34.52 20.71
C HIS A 233 4.60 -33.31 21.46
N ILE A 234 3.75 -32.49 22.09
CA ILE A 234 4.20 -31.33 22.88
C ILE A 234 5.04 -31.78 24.07
N GLN A 235 4.55 -32.76 24.85
CA GLN A 235 5.27 -33.26 26.03
C GLN A 235 6.62 -33.89 25.66
N HIS A 236 6.68 -34.65 24.56
CA HIS A 236 7.95 -35.19 24.06
C HIS A 236 8.93 -34.06 23.67
N MET A 237 8.46 -33.05 22.94
CA MET A 237 9.28 -31.90 22.57
C MET A 237 9.83 -31.17 23.80
N ARG A 238 9.01 -30.94 24.84
CA ARG A 238 9.42 -30.33 26.11
C ARG A 238 10.44 -31.19 26.87
N ALA A 239 10.25 -32.50 26.91
CA ALA A 239 11.19 -33.42 27.54
C ALA A 239 12.58 -33.37 26.88
N VAL A 240 12.63 -33.35 25.54
CA VAL A 240 13.90 -33.22 24.79
C VAL A 240 14.54 -31.85 25.00
N GLN A 241 13.75 -30.76 24.98
CA GLN A 241 14.26 -29.40 25.26
C GLN A 241 14.93 -29.34 26.65
N LYS A 242 14.31 -29.92 27.68
CA LYS A 242 14.88 -30.01 29.04
C LYS A 242 16.14 -30.88 29.09
N LYS A 243 16.16 -32.00 28.37
CA LYS A 243 17.30 -32.94 28.38
C LYS A 243 18.57 -32.34 27.77
N TYR A 244 18.43 -31.61 26.67
CA TYR A 244 19.58 -31.05 25.92
C TYR A 244 19.84 -29.57 26.20
N ASP A 245 19.06 -28.94 27.07
CA ASP A 245 19.10 -27.50 27.38
C ASP A 245 19.10 -26.63 26.11
N LYS A 246 18.21 -26.97 25.17
CA LYS A 246 18.11 -26.30 23.86
C LYS A 246 16.67 -25.94 23.56
N GLU A 247 16.44 -24.67 23.27
CA GLU A 247 15.13 -24.18 22.85
C GLU A 247 14.70 -24.81 21.51
N VAL A 248 15.61 -24.96 20.54
CA VAL A 248 15.32 -25.64 19.27
C VAL A 248 16.22 -26.87 19.13
N PRO A 249 15.78 -28.05 19.61
CA PRO A 249 16.52 -29.29 19.42
C PRO A 249 16.67 -29.65 17.94
N THR A 250 17.79 -30.25 17.57
CA THR A 250 18.03 -30.76 16.22
C THR A 250 17.20 -32.02 15.95
N SER A 251 17.00 -32.34 14.66
CA SER A 251 16.38 -33.60 14.25
C SER A 251 17.07 -34.85 14.83
N ALA A 252 18.37 -34.79 15.14
CA ALA A 252 19.09 -35.90 15.76
C ALA A 252 18.77 -36.02 17.26
N GLU A 253 18.74 -34.90 17.97
CA GLU A 253 18.41 -34.84 19.41
C GLU A 253 16.96 -35.24 19.67
N LEU A 254 16.03 -34.86 18.78
CA LEU A 254 14.63 -35.30 18.85
C LEU A 254 14.43 -36.80 18.67
N ARG A 255 15.36 -37.49 18.01
CA ARG A 255 15.30 -38.95 17.84
C ARG A 255 15.89 -39.71 19.01
N ASP A 256 16.64 -39.04 19.87
CA ASP A 256 17.28 -39.60 21.06
C ASP A 256 17.99 -40.95 20.82
N GLY A 257 18.76 -41.05 19.74
CA GLY A 257 19.50 -42.26 19.38
C GLY A 257 18.73 -43.29 18.54
N ILE A 258 17.45 -43.06 18.22
CA ILE A 258 16.68 -43.92 17.31
C ILE A 258 17.02 -43.57 15.85
N ASP A 259 17.25 -44.59 15.03
CA ASP A 259 17.49 -44.39 13.60
C ASP A 259 16.30 -43.71 12.88
N GLN A 260 16.61 -42.89 11.89
CA GLN A 260 15.62 -42.12 11.13
C GLN A 260 14.50 -42.98 10.53
N SER A 261 14.85 -44.14 9.99
CA SER A 261 13.92 -45.03 9.31
C SER A 261 12.91 -45.68 10.27
N HIS A 262 13.28 -45.81 11.54
CA HIS A 262 12.49 -46.50 12.55
C HIS A 262 11.80 -45.57 13.54
N PHE A 263 12.20 -44.29 13.61
CA PHE A 263 11.69 -43.33 14.59
C PHE A 263 10.17 -43.26 14.64
N LYS A 264 9.51 -43.04 13.48
CA LYS A 264 8.04 -42.94 13.42
C LYS A 264 7.34 -44.24 13.85
N LYS A 265 7.89 -45.40 13.43
CA LYS A 265 7.29 -46.72 13.73
C LYS A 265 7.44 -47.09 15.21
N LYS A 266 8.56 -46.74 15.84
CA LYS A 266 8.87 -47.09 17.24
C LYS A 266 8.30 -46.10 18.26
N SER A 267 8.33 -44.80 17.95
CA SER A 267 7.92 -43.74 18.89
C SER A 267 6.51 -43.19 18.62
N GLY A 268 5.95 -43.44 17.43
CA GLY A 268 4.70 -42.80 17.00
C GLY A 268 4.85 -41.34 16.57
N PHE A 269 5.99 -40.70 16.84
CA PHE A 269 6.20 -39.28 16.56
C PHE A 269 6.71 -38.99 15.15
N SER A 270 6.35 -37.80 14.65
CA SER A 270 6.88 -37.24 13.41
C SER A 270 7.74 -36.02 13.72
N ILE A 271 9.00 -35.99 13.26
CA ILE A 271 9.93 -34.85 13.47
C ILE A 271 9.32 -33.53 12.96
N SER A 272 8.72 -33.56 11.77
CA SER A 272 8.02 -32.39 11.21
C SER A 272 6.94 -31.93 12.18
N ARG A 273 6.11 -32.86 12.68
CA ARG A 273 5.01 -32.52 13.58
C ARG A 273 5.49 -31.99 14.92
N LEU A 274 6.56 -32.56 15.49
CA LEU A 274 7.19 -32.09 16.73
C LEU A 274 7.59 -30.61 16.62
N HIS A 275 8.30 -30.20 15.56
CA HIS A 275 8.64 -28.80 15.36
C HIS A 275 7.41 -27.91 15.15
N GLU A 276 6.43 -28.39 14.38
CA GLU A 276 5.20 -27.66 14.06
C GLU A 276 4.24 -27.49 15.26
N THR A 277 4.46 -28.21 16.36
CA THR A 277 3.65 -28.09 17.59
C THR A 277 3.95 -26.82 18.38
N ILE A 278 5.24 -26.52 18.57
CA ILE A 278 5.68 -25.37 19.38
C ILE A 278 5.99 -24.17 18.48
N PHE A 279 6.65 -24.38 17.34
CA PHE A 279 7.18 -23.28 16.54
C PHE A 279 6.34 -22.99 15.29
N PRO A 280 6.25 -21.71 14.89
CA PRO A 280 5.64 -21.32 13.63
C PRO A 280 6.29 -22.01 12.45
N THR A 281 5.45 -22.56 11.57
CA THR A 281 5.90 -23.14 10.31
C THR A 281 6.05 -22.06 9.25
N LYS A 282 6.72 -22.39 8.14
CA LYS A 282 6.72 -21.50 6.96
C LYS A 282 5.31 -21.18 6.47
N TRP A 283 4.39 -22.15 6.52
CA TRP A 283 3.00 -21.94 6.12
C TRP A 283 2.30 -20.93 7.03
N ASP A 284 2.57 -21.00 8.34
CA ASP A 284 2.02 -20.08 9.34
C ASP A 284 2.53 -18.65 9.08
N ALA A 285 3.83 -18.52 8.80
CA ALA A 285 4.46 -17.26 8.41
C ALA A 285 3.83 -16.67 7.15
N ASP A 286 3.71 -17.47 6.08
CA ASP A 286 3.12 -17.05 4.81
C ASP A 286 1.65 -16.64 4.98
N ALA A 287 0.84 -17.39 5.74
CA ALA A 287 -0.58 -17.08 5.93
C ALA A 287 -0.78 -15.71 6.60
N ILE A 288 -0.03 -15.43 7.66
CA ILE A 288 -0.10 -14.16 8.39
C ILE A 288 0.46 -13.02 7.53
N PHE A 289 1.59 -13.25 6.86
CA PHE A 289 2.23 -12.28 5.97
C PHE A 289 1.29 -11.83 4.83
N HIS A 290 0.65 -12.77 4.12
CA HIS A 290 -0.24 -12.45 3.00
C HIS A 290 -1.54 -11.77 3.45
N LEU A 291 -2.09 -12.13 4.62
CA LEU A 291 -3.23 -11.39 5.18
C LEU A 291 -2.85 -9.96 5.57
N CYS A 292 -1.65 -9.77 6.13
CA CYS A 292 -1.11 -8.44 6.42
C CYS A 292 -0.97 -7.61 5.13
N LEU A 293 -0.46 -8.18 4.04
CA LEU A 293 -0.38 -7.49 2.74
C LEU A 293 -1.76 -7.06 2.22
N CYS A 294 -2.73 -7.98 2.26
CA CYS A 294 -4.08 -7.70 1.80
C CYS A 294 -4.76 -6.57 2.60
N ASN A 295 -4.49 -6.47 3.90
CA ASN A 295 -5.09 -5.46 4.78
C ASN A 295 -4.31 -4.13 4.84
N SER A 296 -3.02 -4.13 4.52
CA SER A 296 -2.14 -2.96 4.60
C SER A 296 -2.01 -2.18 3.29
N GLY A 297 -2.13 -2.87 2.14
CA GLY A 297 -1.76 -2.31 0.85
C GLY A 297 -0.26 -2.01 0.71
N TRP A 298 0.58 -2.51 1.63
CA TRP A 298 2.03 -2.35 1.53
C TRP A 298 2.61 -3.23 0.43
N ASN A 299 3.80 -2.85 -0.05
CA ASN A 299 4.54 -3.76 -0.93
C ASN A 299 5.09 -4.90 -0.08
N PRO A 300 5.25 -6.11 -0.64
CA PRO A 300 5.82 -7.20 0.13
C PRO A 300 7.23 -6.89 0.63
N SER A 301 8.05 -6.20 -0.17
CA SER A 301 9.38 -5.71 0.27
C SER A 301 9.31 -4.74 1.46
N THR A 302 8.25 -3.94 1.60
CA THR A 302 8.11 -3.02 2.76
C THR A 302 7.75 -3.79 4.01
N LEU A 303 6.87 -4.78 3.91
CA LEU A 303 6.45 -5.61 5.03
C LEU A 303 7.56 -6.59 5.48
N GLN A 304 8.35 -7.10 4.55
CA GLN A 304 9.53 -7.95 4.85
C GLN A 304 10.66 -7.17 5.52
N ALA A 305 10.81 -5.88 5.19
CA ALA A 305 11.87 -5.01 5.71
C ALA A 305 11.55 -4.43 7.10
N LEU A 306 10.49 -4.88 7.76
CA LEU A 306 10.23 -4.52 9.16
C LEU A 306 11.37 -5.05 10.04
N ASP A 307 11.87 -4.18 10.90
CA ASP A 307 13.06 -4.43 11.70
C ASP A 307 12.71 -4.38 13.18
N VAL A 308 12.80 -5.53 13.85
CA VAL A 308 12.49 -5.67 15.29
C VAL A 308 13.42 -4.88 16.21
N THR A 309 14.57 -4.43 15.71
CA THR A 309 15.48 -3.54 16.48
C THR A 309 14.98 -2.09 16.50
N GLN A 310 14.03 -1.75 15.63
CA GLN A 310 13.41 -0.44 15.56
C GLN A 310 12.02 -0.46 16.18
N ASN A 311 11.62 0.65 16.79
CA ASN A 311 10.25 0.79 17.26
C ASN A 311 9.31 1.16 16.09
N PHE A 312 8.66 0.16 15.51
CA PHE A 312 7.81 0.34 14.33
C PHE A 312 6.32 0.10 14.59
N LEU A 313 5.94 -0.45 15.75
CA LEU A 313 4.56 -0.75 16.12
C LEU A 313 4.28 -0.26 17.53
N PHE A 314 3.37 0.69 17.68
CA PHE A 314 3.05 1.31 18.97
C PHE A 314 1.59 1.76 19.05
N SER A 315 1.07 1.90 20.27
CA SER A 315 -0.26 2.48 20.49
C SER A 315 -0.28 3.94 20.07
N HIS A 316 -1.35 4.37 19.40
CA HIS A 316 -1.42 5.71 18.83
C HIS A 316 -1.37 6.78 19.94
N PRO A 317 -0.63 7.89 19.77
CA PRO A 317 -0.50 8.95 20.78
C PRO A 317 -1.82 9.52 21.29
N LYS A 318 -2.84 9.59 20.43
CA LYS A 318 -4.23 9.99 20.79
C LYS A 318 -4.88 9.13 21.88
N ASP A 319 -4.36 7.93 22.13
CA ASP A 319 -4.89 7.00 23.13
C ASP A 319 -4.13 7.11 24.46
N ASN A 320 -3.07 7.94 24.53
CA ASN A 320 -2.28 8.16 25.74
C ASN A 320 -3.15 8.76 26.85
N PHE A 321 -3.13 8.13 28.02
CA PHE A 321 -3.93 8.51 29.20
C PHE A 321 -3.59 9.89 29.77
N SER A 322 -2.40 10.41 29.49
CA SER A 322 -1.95 11.73 29.98
C SER A 322 -2.40 12.92 29.12
N GLY A 323 -3.11 12.69 28.01
CA GLY A 323 -3.48 13.73 27.05
C GLY A 323 -4.80 14.44 27.34
N LEU A 324 -4.80 15.78 27.28
CA LEU A 324 -5.99 16.65 27.44
C LEU A 324 -7.17 16.34 26.47
N HIS A 325 -6.94 15.58 25.41
CA HIS A 325 -7.89 15.32 24.31
C HIS A 325 -8.91 14.21 24.61
N LYS A 326 -8.82 13.51 25.75
CA LYS A 326 -9.79 12.47 26.16
C LYS A 326 -11.17 13.01 26.58
N ARG A 327 -11.36 14.34 26.69
CA ARG A 327 -12.66 14.92 27.12
C ARG A 327 -13.82 14.64 26.15
N PHE A 328 -13.55 14.16 24.93
CA PHE A 328 -14.59 13.94 23.90
C PHE A 328 -14.46 12.63 23.11
N VAL A 329 -13.53 11.73 23.46
CA VAL A 329 -13.31 10.48 22.70
C VAL A 329 -13.70 9.27 23.55
N LEU A 330 -14.97 8.90 23.44
CA LEU A 330 -15.39 7.51 23.66
C LEU A 330 -14.86 6.72 22.46
N THR A 331 -14.10 5.64 22.63
CA THR A 331 -13.56 4.68 21.61
C THR A 331 -12.10 4.88 21.13
N PRO A 332 -11.50 3.91 20.40
CA PRO A 332 -11.01 2.58 20.76
C PRO A 332 -9.45 2.53 20.77
N GLU A 333 -8.84 1.55 21.42
CA GLU A 333 -7.38 1.34 21.41
C GLU A 333 -6.87 1.17 19.96
N THR A 334 -6.10 2.15 19.47
CA THR A 334 -5.53 2.18 18.11
C THR A 334 -4.03 2.01 18.11
N TYR A 335 -3.50 1.52 16.99
CA TYR A 335 -2.07 1.37 16.76
C TYR A 335 -1.60 2.14 15.54
N LEU A 336 -0.31 2.49 15.58
CA LEU A 336 0.48 2.98 14.46
C LEU A 336 1.49 1.91 14.08
N LEU A 337 1.49 1.54 12.80
CA LEU A 337 2.45 0.65 12.19
C LEU A 337 3.25 1.43 11.14
N ASN A 338 4.54 1.59 11.38
CA ASN A 338 5.47 2.31 10.52
C ASN A 338 6.38 1.34 9.76
N GLY A 339 6.69 1.64 8.51
CA GLY A 339 7.58 0.82 7.70
C GLY A 339 8.35 1.67 6.71
N ASN A 340 9.61 1.33 6.47
CA ASN A 340 10.48 2.11 5.60
C ASN A 340 10.45 1.57 4.16
N LYS A 341 10.16 2.46 3.21
CA LYS A 341 10.20 2.11 1.79
C LYS A 341 11.60 2.39 1.22
N ALA A 342 12.49 1.39 1.29
CA ALA A 342 13.88 1.49 0.80
C ALA A 342 13.98 2.07 -0.62
N ARG A 343 13.16 1.58 -1.56
CA ARG A 343 13.12 2.07 -2.95
C ARG A 343 12.67 3.53 -3.14
N ALA A 344 12.16 4.17 -2.09
CA ALA A 344 11.72 5.56 -2.08
C ALA A 344 12.53 6.38 -1.07
N LYS A 345 13.86 6.15 -1.01
CA LYS A 345 14.79 6.83 -0.10
C LYS A 345 14.39 6.70 1.37
N ASN A 346 14.04 5.48 1.81
CA ASN A 346 13.57 5.18 3.16
C ASN A 346 12.38 6.03 3.63
N LYS A 347 11.53 6.50 2.70
CA LYS A 347 10.32 7.22 3.07
C LYS A 347 9.42 6.33 3.92
N GLU A 348 9.03 6.85 5.08
CA GLU A 348 8.14 6.20 6.03
C GLU A 348 6.74 6.00 5.42
N GLN A 349 6.20 4.80 5.59
CA GLN A 349 4.82 4.43 5.32
C GLN A 349 4.16 4.12 6.65
N THR A 350 3.02 4.75 6.91
CA THR A 350 2.30 4.61 8.18
C THR A 350 0.91 4.03 7.94
N ILE A 351 0.52 3.09 8.79
CA ILE A 351 -0.82 2.54 8.88
C ILE A 351 -1.37 2.84 10.26
N ILE A 352 -2.62 3.27 10.31
CA ILE A 352 -3.40 3.39 11.54
C ILE A 352 -4.42 2.26 11.53
N GLY A 353 -4.48 1.48 12.61
CA GLY A 353 -5.47 0.42 12.80
C GLY A 353 -6.02 0.37 14.21
N LEU A 354 -6.93 -0.57 14.46
CA LEU A 354 -7.56 -0.78 15.75
C LEU A 354 -7.03 -2.07 16.38
N TRP A 355 -6.63 -2.05 17.65
CA TRP A 355 -6.16 -3.24 18.37
C TRP A 355 -7.25 -4.31 18.50
N LYS A 356 -8.53 -3.91 18.62
CA LYS A 356 -9.67 -4.83 18.65
C LYS A 356 -9.86 -5.64 17.36
N THR A 357 -9.24 -5.23 16.26
CA THR A 357 -9.32 -5.95 14.98
C THR A 357 -8.25 -7.04 14.95
N VAL A 358 -8.61 -8.24 15.39
CA VAL A 358 -7.70 -9.41 15.47
C VAL A 358 -7.05 -9.76 14.13
N SER A 359 -7.76 -9.56 13.01
CA SER A 359 -7.21 -9.76 11.66
C SER A 359 -6.43 -8.56 11.12
N GLY A 360 -6.24 -7.51 11.92
CA GLY A 360 -5.51 -6.30 11.52
C GLY A 360 -4.01 -6.53 11.54
N PRO A 361 -3.23 -5.90 10.64
CA PRO A 361 -1.80 -6.15 10.53
C PRO A 361 -1.03 -5.88 11.82
N GLY A 362 -1.39 -4.85 12.60
CA GLY A 362 -0.71 -4.56 13.87
C GLY A 362 -0.91 -5.65 14.92
N HIS A 363 -2.16 -6.13 15.08
CA HIS A 363 -2.47 -7.23 15.99
C HIS A 363 -1.72 -8.51 15.57
N LEU A 364 -1.84 -8.89 14.30
CA LEU A 364 -1.19 -10.09 13.76
C LEU A 364 0.34 -10.05 13.91
N ILE A 365 0.98 -8.92 13.62
CA ILE A 365 2.43 -8.77 13.77
C ILE A 365 2.84 -8.87 15.24
N LYS A 366 2.10 -8.24 16.16
CA LYS A 366 2.37 -8.33 17.61
C LYS A 366 2.32 -9.78 18.09
N THR A 367 1.22 -10.49 17.80
CA THR A 367 1.05 -11.91 18.16
C THR A 367 2.14 -12.78 17.54
N TYR A 368 2.51 -12.52 16.28
CA TYR A 368 3.59 -13.24 15.61
C TYR A 368 4.95 -13.02 16.28
N MET A 369 5.27 -11.76 16.63
CA MET A 369 6.52 -11.39 17.28
C MET A 369 6.68 -12.03 18.66
N GLU A 370 5.60 -12.10 19.42
CA GLU A 370 5.56 -12.80 20.72
C GLU A 370 5.85 -14.29 20.51
N ARG A 371 5.22 -14.91 19.50
CA ARG A 371 5.39 -16.34 19.19
C ARG A 371 6.81 -16.73 18.76
N VAL A 372 7.51 -15.88 18.01
CA VAL A 372 8.88 -16.16 17.51
C VAL A 372 9.98 -15.62 18.41
N SER A 373 9.65 -15.07 19.57
CA SER A 373 10.60 -14.44 20.48
C SER A 373 11.78 -15.36 20.86
N SER A 374 11.50 -16.62 21.21
CA SER A 374 12.55 -17.58 21.60
C SER A 374 13.45 -17.98 20.42
N LEU A 375 12.90 -18.12 19.21
CA LEU A 375 13.69 -18.36 17.99
C LEU A 375 14.70 -17.24 17.73
N ARG A 376 14.30 -16.00 18.01
CA ARG A 376 15.18 -14.83 17.84
C ARG A 376 16.35 -14.86 18.82
N THR A 377 16.11 -15.22 20.08
CA THR A 377 17.17 -15.38 21.08
C THR A 377 18.20 -16.43 20.61
N VAL A 378 17.74 -17.57 20.10
CA VAL A 378 18.64 -18.60 19.55
C VAL A 378 19.47 -18.08 18.38
N LEU A 379 18.88 -17.30 17.48
CA LEU A 379 19.60 -16.68 16.36
C LEU A 379 20.64 -15.65 16.83
N GLN A 380 20.34 -14.87 17.86
CA GLN A 380 21.26 -13.88 18.43
C GLN A 380 22.50 -14.55 19.01
N VAL A 381 22.31 -15.61 19.82
CA VAL A 381 23.43 -16.40 20.37
C VAL A 381 24.29 -16.96 19.23
N ARG A 382 23.65 -17.56 18.21
CA ARG A 382 24.38 -18.08 17.04
C ARG A 382 25.14 -17.00 16.28
N LEU A 383 24.56 -15.80 16.13
CA LEU A 383 25.22 -14.68 15.47
C LEU A 383 26.48 -14.25 16.25
N GLU A 384 26.42 -14.21 17.57
CA GLU A 384 27.57 -13.87 18.42
C GLU A 384 28.70 -14.90 18.30
N ASP A 385 28.37 -16.20 18.27
CA ASP A 385 29.36 -17.26 18.09
C ASP A 385 30.04 -17.20 16.72
N GLU A 386 29.26 -17.01 15.64
CA GLU A 386 29.83 -16.88 14.30
C GLU A 386 30.65 -15.59 14.13
N LYS A 387 30.31 -14.51 14.87
CA LYS A 387 31.11 -13.27 14.89
C LYS A 387 32.49 -13.52 15.49
N ARG A 388 32.56 -14.26 16.61
CA ARG A 388 33.84 -14.65 17.21
C ARG A 388 34.68 -15.49 16.24
N ARG A 389 34.07 -16.50 15.61
CA ARG A 389 34.74 -17.32 14.59
C ARG A 389 35.29 -16.49 13.45
N TYR A 390 34.53 -15.52 12.94
CA TYR A 390 35.00 -14.68 11.83
C TYR A 390 36.21 -13.82 12.22
N ILE A 391 36.27 -13.32 13.45
CA ILE A 391 37.44 -12.60 13.98
C ILE A 391 38.66 -13.54 14.03
N ASP A 392 38.47 -14.78 14.47
CA ASP A 392 39.54 -15.79 14.45
C ASP A 392 40.00 -16.10 13.01
N PHE A 393 39.08 -16.26 12.04
CA PHE A 393 39.41 -16.45 10.62
C PHE A 393 40.26 -15.31 10.03
N ILE A 394 39.97 -14.07 10.41
CA ILE A 394 40.76 -12.90 9.96
C ILE A 394 42.15 -12.94 10.60
N ARG A 395 42.25 -13.25 11.90
CA ARG A 395 43.54 -13.35 12.61
C ARG A 395 44.42 -14.45 12.02
N ASP A 396 43.82 -15.57 11.65
CA ASP A 396 44.53 -16.76 11.17
C ASP A 396 44.91 -16.65 9.67
N GLY A 397 44.60 -15.54 9.00
CA GLY A 397 45.02 -15.27 7.63
C GLY A 397 44.33 -16.14 6.57
N ALA A 398 43.07 -16.54 6.81
CA ALA A 398 42.33 -17.41 5.92
C ALA A 398 42.15 -16.81 4.51
N GLU A 399 41.96 -17.68 3.50
CA GLU A 399 41.80 -17.25 2.11
C GLU A 399 40.54 -16.37 1.92
N TYR A 400 40.58 -15.40 1.01
CA TYR A 400 39.46 -14.48 0.71
C TYR A 400 38.13 -15.23 0.50
N LYS A 401 38.14 -16.37 -0.19
CA LYS A 401 36.94 -17.17 -0.48
C LYS A 401 36.27 -17.68 0.80
N GLU A 402 37.06 -18.11 1.78
CA GLU A 402 36.55 -18.58 3.07
C GLU A 402 36.03 -17.42 3.92
N GLN A 403 36.78 -16.30 3.94
CA GLN A 403 36.36 -15.07 4.61
C GLN A 403 35.05 -14.52 4.03
N SER A 404 34.93 -14.47 2.70
CA SER A 404 33.73 -14.01 1.98
C SER A 404 32.53 -14.89 2.29
N ARG A 405 32.71 -16.23 2.32
CA ARG A 405 31.66 -17.18 2.70
C ARG A 405 31.19 -16.98 4.15
N GLN A 406 32.13 -16.81 5.09
CA GLN A 406 31.81 -16.61 6.50
C GLN A 406 31.15 -15.24 6.74
N TYR A 407 31.63 -14.18 6.10
CA TYR A 407 31.01 -12.86 6.13
C TYR A 407 29.58 -12.89 5.56
N GLY A 408 29.36 -13.60 4.45
CA GLY A 408 28.03 -13.83 3.89
C GLY A 408 27.08 -14.56 4.86
N LEU A 409 27.58 -15.51 5.64
CA LEU A 409 26.81 -16.18 6.70
C LEU A 409 26.43 -15.21 7.83
N LEU A 410 27.36 -14.36 8.27
CA LEU A 410 27.10 -13.33 9.28
C LEU A 410 26.00 -12.37 8.85
N GLN A 411 26.11 -11.83 7.63
CA GLN A 411 25.13 -10.92 7.05
C GLN A 411 23.75 -11.57 6.96
N ARG A 412 23.71 -12.84 6.56
CA ARG A 412 22.48 -13.62 6.54
C ARG A 412 21.89 -13.77 7.95
N LEU A 413 22.68 -14.15 8.96
CA LEU A 413 22.19 -14.30 10.34
C LEU A 413 21.71 -12.98 10.95
N GLU A 414 22.40 -11.87 10.67
CA GLU A 414 22.01 -10.53 11.09
C GLU A 414 20.66 -10.13 10.50
N GLN A 415 20.44 -10.37 9.20
CA GLN A 415 19.14 -10.18 8.56
C GLN A 415 18.05 -11.03 9.24
N GLY A 416 18.37 -12.27 9.60
CA GLY A 416 17.46 -13.15 10.34
C GLY A 416 17.09 -12.57 11.71
N CYS A 417 18.05 -12.11 12.49
CA CYS A 417 17.82 -11.53 13.81
C CYS A 417 16.89 -10.30 13.77
N ARG A 418 16.99 -9.51 12.70
CA ARG A 418 16.19 -8.30 12.47
C ARG A 418 14.79 -8.59 11.93
N SER A 419 14.60 -9.76 11.32
CA SER A 419 13.35 -10.13 10.65
C SER A 419 12.22 -10.37 11.65
N VAL A 420 11.03 -9.89 11.28
CA VAL A 420 9.77 -10.24 11.95
C VAL A 420 9.37 -11.69 11.62
N TRP A 421 9.69 -12.16 10.43
CA TRP A 421 9.06 -13.33 9.79
C TRP A 421 9.86 -14.63 9.96
N LEU A 422 10.18 -14.98 11.20
CA LEU A 422 10.93 -16.19 11.56
C LEU A 422 10.05 -17.44 11.57
N TYR A 423 10.56 -18.57 11.09
CA TYR A 423 9.87 -19.85 11.16
C TYR A 423 10.86 -21.01 11.34
N VAL A 424 10.35 -22.18 11.71
CA VAL A 424 11.12 -23.42 11.75
C VAL A 424 10.76 -24.31 10.55
N ASP A 425 11.77 -24.79 9.84
CA ASP A 425 11.58 -25.73 8.73
C ASP A 425 11.30 -27.16 9.24
N LYS A 426 10.97 -28.08 8.33
CA LYS A 426 10.67 -29.47 8.69
C LYS A 426 11.84 -30.25 9.31
N ARG A 427 13.06 -29.71 9.23
CA ARG A 427 14.31 -30.30 9.73
C ARG A 427 14.75 -29.65 11.05
N GLY A 428 14.05 -28.64 11.53
CA GLY A 428 14.40 -27.90 12.74
C GLY A 428 15.30 -26.70 12.52
N ASN A 429 15.58 -26.29 11.28
CA ASN A 429 16.36 -25.09 11.02
C ASN A 429 15.48 -23.84 11.12
N ILE A 430 16.03 -22.79 11.72
CA ILE A 430 15.38 -21.48 11.76
C ILE A 430 15.59 -20.80 10.39
N GLY A 431 14.49 -20.48 9.72
CA GLY A 431 14.46 -19.70 8.49
C GLY A 431 13.65 -18.42 8.67
N TRP A 432 13.67 -17.56 7.66
CA TRP A 432 12.86 -16.35 7.62
C TRP A 432 12.39 -16.03 6.20
N LEU A 433 11.25 -15.35 6.09
CA LEU A 433 10.75 -14.93 4.79
C LEU A 433 11.70 -13.89 4.17
N GLY A 434 12.16 -14.17 2.94
CA GLY A 434 13.06 -13.30 2.18
C GLY A 434 12.45 -12.77 0.89
N THR A 435 13.22 -11.98 0.14
CA THR A 435 12.77 -11.30 -1.09
C THR A 435 12.42 -12.24 -2.25
N ARG A 436 12.89 -13.50 -2.19
CA ARG A 436 12.57 -14.53 -3.19
C ARG A 436 11.35 -15.33 -2.73
N TYR A 437 10.16 -14.94 -3.23
CA TYR A 437 8.86 -15.59 -2.99
C TYR A 437 8.75 -17.06 -3.47
N LEU A 438 9.84 -17.65 -3.96
CA LEU A 438 9.87 -18.93 -4.69
C LEU A 438 10.55 -20.08 -3.94
N GLU A 439 10.54 -20.04 -2.62
CA GLU A 439 10.90 -21.22 -1.81
C GLU A 439 9.63 -21.97 -1.37
N GLY A 440 8.85 -22.37 -2.37
CA GLY A 440 7.60 -23.09 -2.21
C GLY A 440 7.76 -24.62 -2.17
N LYS A 441 6.67 -25.31 -1.80
CA LYS A 441 6.58 -26.79 -1.85
C LYS A 441 6.76 -27.26 -3.30
N THR A 442 7.36 -28.43 -3.48
CA THR A 442 7.46 -29.05 -4.80
C THR A 442 6.12 -29.69 -5.17
N SER A 443 5.57 -29.32 -6.33
CA SER A 443 4.45 -29.97 -7.01
C SER A 443 4.69 -31.47 -7.18
N LYS A 444 3.61 -32.23 -7.41
CA LYS A 444 3.70 -33.61 -7.92
C LYS A 444 4.55 -33.71 -9.20
N GLU A 445 4.61 -32.64 -9.98
CA GLU A 445 5.39 -32.52 -11.23
C GLU A 445 6.83 -31.99 -11.03
N GLY A 446 7.32 -31.88 -9.79
CA GLY A 446 8.69 -31.41 -9.53
C GLY A 446 8.87 -29.87 -9.59
N ARG A 447 7.84 -29.11 -9.95
CA ARG A 447 7.85 -27.63 -9.97
C ARG A 447 7.69 -27.03 -8.56
N LYS A 448 8.45 -26.00 -8.18
CA LYS A 448 8.21 -25.26 -6.93
C LYS A 448 6.94 -24.40 -7.05
N ILE A 449 6.01 -24.57 -6.11
CA ILE A 449 4.71 -23.86 -6.03
C ILE A 449 4.70 -22.97 -4.78
N SER A 450 4.39 -21.69 -4.96
CA SER A 450 4.25 -20.69 -3.90
C SER A 450 3.01 -20.89 -3.01
N TYR A 451 2.99 -20.26 -1.83
CA TYR A 451 1.83 -20.28 -0.94
C TYR A 451 0.54 -19.82 -1.63
N LEU A 452 0.58 -18.69 -2.35
CA LEU A 452 -0.59 -18.16 -3.05
C LEU A 452 -1.07 -19.08 -4.17
N GLU A 453 -0.16 -19.71 -4.92
CA GLU A 453 -0.55 -20.68 -5.94
C GLU A 453 -1.30 -21.87 -5.32
N ILE A 454 -0.86 -22.39 -4.17
CA ILE A 454 -1.58 -23.48 -3.46
C ILE A 454 -2.99 -23.03 -3.06
N ILE A 455 -3.14 -21.82 -2.53
CA ILE A 455 -4.46 -21.27 -2.16
C ILE A 455 -5.33 -21.06 -3.40
N LEU A 456 -4.78 -20.54 -4.49
CA LEU A 456 -5.48 -20.34 -5.75
C LEU A 456 -5.89 -21.66 -6.40
N GLU A 457 -5.05 -22.70 -6.37
CA GLU A 457 -5.38 -24.04 -6.85
C GLU A 457 -6.57 -24.63 -6.08
N ARG A 458 -6.56 -24.51 -4.74
CA ARG A 458 -7.67 -24.96 -3.89
C ARG A 458 -8.97 -24.22 -4.19
N ILE A 459 -8.92 -22.89 -4.29
CA ILE A 459 -10.09 -22.07 -4.62
C ILE A 459 -10.60 -22.42 -6.03
N ASN A 460 -9.69 -22.50 -7.01
CA ASN A 460 -10.07 -22.76 -8.40
C ASN A 460 -10.67 -24.16 -8.59
N ALA A 461 -10.21 -25.18 -7.86
CA ALA A 461 -10.85 -26.49 -7.85
C ALA A 461 -12.33 -26.40 -7.44
N GLN A 462 -12.61 -25.72 -6.32
CA GLN A 462 -13.99 -25.51 -5.83
C GLN A 462 -14.83 -24.67 -6.80
N ARG A 463 -14.23 -23.69 -7.48
CA ARG A 463 -14.94 -22.87 -8.48
C ARG A 463 -15.26 -23.66 -9.74
N THR A 464 -14.34 -24.50 -10.21
CA THR A 464 -14.57 -25.38 -11.35
C THR A 464 -15.71 -26.37 -11.07
N GLU A 465 -15.79 -26.94 -9.86
CA GLU A 465 -16.93 -27.77 -9.43
C GLU A 465 -18.28 -27.02 -9.48
N ARG A 466 -18.26 -25.70 -9.27
CA ARG A 466 -19.45 -24.82 -9.31
C ARG A 466 -19.72 -24.20 -10.68
N ASN A 467 -18.98 -24.60 -11.73
CA ASN A 467 -19.02 -23.98 -13.05
C ASN A 467 -18.75 -22.46 -13.06
N GLU A 468 -17.95 -21.97 -12.11
CA GLU A 468 -17.54 -20.58 -12.03
C GLU A 468 -16.19 -20.34 -12.74
N SER A 469 -15.95 -19.09 -13.17
CA SER A 469 -14.68 -18.70 -13.77
C SER A 469 -13.52 -18.81 -12.77
N ARG A 470 -12.39 -19.34 -13.25
CA ARG A 470 -11.16 -19.44 -12.47
C ARG A 470 -10.60 -18.05 -12.16
N ILE A 471 -10.03 -17.90 -10.97
CA ILE A 471 -9.23 -16.74 -10.59
C ILE A 471 -7.89 -16.84 -11.33
N PRO A 472 -7.45 -15.78 -12.04
CA PRO A 472 -6.17 -15.77 -12.74
C PRO A 472 -5.00 -15.80 -11.75
N HIS A 473 -3.78 -15.94 -12.27
CA HIS A 473 -2.57 -15.91 -11.44
C HIS A 473 -2.46 -14.57 -10.69
N VAL A 474 -2.14 -14.65 -9.39
CA VAL A 474 -1.96 -13.49 -8.50
C VAL A 474 -0.63 -13.63 -7.79
N THR A 475 0.15 -12.55 -7.79
CA THR A 475 1.41 -12.41 -7.06
C THR A 475 1.22 -11.58 -5.79
N PRO A 476 2.12 -11.67 -4.79
CA PRO A 476 2.04 -10.85 -3.58
C PRO A 476 2.04 -9.33 -3.86
N SER A 477 2.62 -8.89 -4.99
CA SER A 477 2.66 -7.47 -5.35
C SER A 477 1.29 -6.94 -5.78
N ASP A 478 0.40 -7.79 -6.27
CA ASP A 478 -0.93 -7.41 -6.78
C ASP A 478 -1.89 -7.02 -5.65
N PHE A 479 -1.64 -7.45 -4.40
CA PHE A 479 -2.44 -7.00 -3.25
C PHE A 479 -2.44 -5.49 -3.07
N ARG A 480 -1.34 -4.83 -3.45
CA ARG A 480 -1.26 -3.36 -3.43
C ARG A 480 -2.18 -2.73 -4.47
N ASP A 481 -2.31 -3.36 -5.64
CA ASP A 481 -3.21 -2.94 -6.71
C ASP A 481 -4.67 -3.12 -6.28
N PHE A 482 -5.00 -4.27 -5.69
CA PHE A 482 -6.35 -4.54 -5.15
C PHE A 482 -6.73 -3.55 -4.04
N PHE A 483 -5.78 -3.23 -3.16
CA PHE A 483 -5.98 -2.25 -2.11
C PHE A 483 -6.19 -0.84 -2.68
N ALA A 484 -5.46 -0.45 -3.73
CA ALA A 484 -5.65 0.83 -4.40
C ALA A 484 -7.06 0.97 -4.98
N THR A 485 -7.54 -0.06 -5.67
CA THR A 485 -8.91 -0.12 -6.22
C THR A 485 -9.95 -0.03 -5.09
N PHE A 486 -9.76 -0.76 -4.00
CA PHE A 486 -10.64 -0.69 -2.82
C PHE A 486 -10.70 0.72 -2.19
N VAL A 487 -9.55 1.38 -2.00
CA VAL A 487 -9.50 2.75 -1.47
C VAL A 487 -10.16 3.73 -2.43
N PHE A 488 -9.96 3.57 -3.74
CA PHE A 488 -10.60 4.42 -4.74
C PHE A 488 -12.13 4.32 -4.67
N ARG A 489 -12.68 3.10 -4.64
CA ARG A 489 -14.13 2.89 -4.53
C ARG A 489 -14.70 3.39 -3.20
N SER A 490 -14.08 3.02 -2.06
CA SER A 490 -14.55 3.42 -0.73
C SER A 490 -14.51 4.93 -0.49
N SER A 491 -13.66 5.66 -1.22
CA SER A 491 -13.58 7.12 -1.16
C SER A 491 -14.45 7.85 -2.20
N GLY A 492 -15.28 7.11 -2.96
CA GLY A 492 -16.12 7.69 -4.01
C GLY A 492 -15.33 8.18 -5.23
N GLY A 493 -14.19 7.57 -5.54
CA GLY A 493 -13.35 7.91 -6.69
C GLY A 493 -12.26 8.95 -6.40
N ASN A 494 -11.81 9.10 -5.15
CA ASN A 494 -10.84 10.12 -4.78
C ASN A 494 -9.38 9.65 -4.93
N ILE A 495 -8.69 10.10 -5.98
CA ILE A 495 -7.26 9.79 -6.20
C ILE A 495 -6.34 10.29 -5.08
N LEU A 496 -6.70 11.36 -4.36
CA LEU A 496 -5.93 11.86 -3.22
C LEU A 496 -6.01 10.90 -2.03
N ALA A 497 -7.15 10.23 -1.83
CA ALA A 497 -7.29 9.19 -0.83
C ALA A 497 -6.35 8.01 -1.16
N VAL A 498 -6.30 7.57 -2.42
CA VAL A 498 -5.37 6.53 -2.89
C VAL A 498 -3.91 6.97 -2.68
N LYS A 499 -3.55 8.20 -3.06
CA LYS A 499 -2.20 8.75 -2.84
C LYS A 499 -1.80 8.72 -1.37
N ARG A 500 -2.71 9.12 -0.47
CA ARG A 500 -2.48 9.10 0.98
C ARG A 500 -2.32 7.67 1.49
N ALA A 501 -3.25 6.77 1.15
CA ALA A 501 -3.25 5.38 1.61
C ALA A 501 -2.02 4.60 1.13
N LEU A 502 -1.56 4.84 -0.09
CA LEU A 502 -0.37 4.20 -0.65
C LEU A 502 0.95 4.92 -0.28
N GLY A 503 0.90 6.10 0.34
CA GLY A 503 2.08 6.89 0.70
C GLY A 503 2.86 7.45 -0.50
N HIS A 504 2.20 7.70 -1.63
CA HIS A 504 2.86 8.21 -2.83
C HIS A 504 3.21 9.70 -2.72
N ALA A 505 4.38 10.09 -3.24
CA ALA A 505 4.80 11.48 -3.29
C ALA A 505 4.06 12.25 -4.42
N HIS A 506 3.93 11.62 -5.58
CA HIS A 506 3.35 12.22 -6.78
C HIS A 506 2.02 11.56 -7.14
N LEU A 507 1.10 12.36 -7.71
CA LEU A 507 -0.20 11.88 -8.19
C LEU A 507 -0.06 10.90 -9.36
N ARG A 508 0.90 11.14 -10.26
CA ARG A 508 1.18 10.26 -11.41
C ARG A 508 1.35 8.82 -10.98
N THR A 509 2.14 8.58 -9.92
CA THR A 509 2.34 7.23 -9.38
C THR A 509 1.05 6.58 -8.89
N SER A 510 0.07 7.34 -8.39
CA SER A 510 -1.24 6.78 -8.02
C SER A 510 -2.14 6.55 -9.24
N SER A 511 -2.04 7.41 -10.26
CA SER A 511 -2.76 7.24 -11.53
C SER A 511 -2.44 5.90 -12.18
N ASP A 512 -1.18 5.47 -12.14
CA ASP A 512 -0.73 4.19 -12.68
C ASP A 512 -1.40 2.97 -12.01
N TYR A 513 -1.90 3.10 -10.77
CA TYR A 513 -2.63 2.02 -10.07
C TYR A 513 -4.12 2.01 -10.39
N ILE A 514 -4.68 3.19 -10.73
CA ILE A 514 -6.10 3.36 -11.05
C ILE A 514 -6.36 3.04 -12.52
N ASN A 515 -5.37 3.24 -13.40
CA ASN A 515 -5.44 2.82 -14.80
C ASN A 515 -5.33 1.28 -14.89
N ASN A 516 -6.46 0.60 -14.75
CA ASN A 516 -6.57 -0.86 -14.80
C ASN A 516 -7.85 -1.28 -15.52
N ASN A 517 -7.87 -2.52 -16.01
CA ASN A 517 -8.99 -3.11 -16.76
C ASN A 517 -10.35 -3.01 -16.04
N VAL A 518 -10.38 -3.14 -14.72
CA VAL A 518 -11.62 -3.14 -13.93
C VAL A 518 -12.22 -1.73 -13.84
N LEU A 519 -11.43 -0.75 -13.41
CA LEU A 519 -11.90 0.64 -13.28
C LEU A 519 -12.18 1.29 -14.63
N ASN A 520 -11.40 0.95 -15.66
CA ASN A 520 -11.65 1.43 -17.01
C ASN A 520 -12.98 0.88 -17.53
N LYS A 521 -13.27 -0.41 -17.32
CA LYS A 521 -14.56 -1.00 -17.67
C LYS A 521 -15.72 -0.36 -16.89
N GLU A 522 -15.55 -0.11 -15.59
CA GLU A 522 -16.58 0.58 -14.79
C GLU A 522 -16.86 2.00 -15.28
N ALA A 523 -15.81 2.72 -15.69
CA ALA A 523 -15.95 4.04 -16.30
C ALA A 523 -16.69 3.96 -17.63
N ASP A 524 -16.31 3.02 -18.51
CA ASP A 524 -16.97 2.78 -19.80
C ASP A 524 -18.46 2.41 -19.62
N ASP A 525 -18.76 1.52 -18.66
CA ASP A 525 -20.12 1.12 -18.33
C ASP A 525 -20.94 2.30 -17.77
N SER A 526 -20.32 3.15 -16.94
CA SER A 526 -20.96 4.36 -16.41
C SER A 526 -21.28 5.39 -17.50
N VAL A 527 -20.35 5.58 -18.45
CA VAL A 527 -20.53 6.45 -19.62
C VAL A 527 -21.62 5.88 -20.53
N ARG A 528 -21.59 4.58 -20.82
CA ARG A 528 -22.61 3.90 -21.62
C ARG A 528 -24.00 4.09 -21.01
N ARG A 529 -24.14 3.82 -19.70
CA ARG A 529 -25.40 4.02 -18.97
C ARG A 529 -25.88 5.47 -19.04
N PHE A 530 -24.98 6.44 -18.90
CA PHE A 530 -25.34 7.86 -19.04
C PHE A 530 -25.85 8.17 -20.46
N LEU A 531 -25.17 7.69 -21.49
CA LEU A 531 -25.56 7.88 -22.88
C LEU A 531 -26.91 7.22 -23.20
N GLU A 532 -27.14 6.01 -22.70
CA GLU A 532 -28.44 5.32 -22.84
C GLU A 532 -29.58 6.12 -22.20
N ILE A 533 -29.36 6.64 -20.98
CA ILE A 533 -30.32 7.50 -20.28
C ILE A 533 -30.56 8.79 -21.07
N LEU A 534 -29.50 9.46 -21.52
CA LEU A 534 -29.59 10.70 -22.28
C LEU A 534 -30.39 10.51 -23.58
N MET A 535 -30.09 9.45 -24.33
CA MET A 535 -30.77 9.14 -25.59
C MET A 535 -32.23 8.73 -25.35
N SER A 536 -32.53 8.00 -24.26
CA SER A 536 -33.90 7.67 -23.87
C SER A 536 -34.73 8.91 -23.56
N GLU A 537 -34.17 9.86 -22.81
CA GLU A 537 -34.87 11.10 -22.45
C GLU A 537 -35.00 12.04 -23.68
N LEU A 538 -33.98 12.13 -24.53
CA LEU A 538 -34.05 12.80 -25.83
C LEU A 538 -35.18 12.22 -26.71
N GLY A 539 -35.32 10.89 -26.74
CA GLY A 539 -36.40 10.22 -27.47
C GLY A 539 -37.80 10.55 -26.95
N LYS A 540 -37.93 10.92 -25.67
CA LYS A 540 -39.17 11.45 -25.07
C LYS A 540 -39.35 12.96 -25.29
N GLY A 541 -38.42 13.61 -25.99
CA GLY A 541 -38.43 15.05 -26.24
C GLY A 541 -38.08 15.91 -25.03
N ARG A 542 -37.43 15.34 -24.00
CA ARG A 542 -37.07 16.08 -22.77
C ARG A 542 -35.59 15.92 -22.42
N VAL A 543 -34.90 17.02 -22.14
CA VAL A 543 -33.53 17.01 -21.63
C VAL A 543 -33.47 17.86 -20.37
N ASP A 544 -33.56 17.18 -19.23
CA ASP A 544 -33.58 17.81 -17.92
C ASP A 544 -32.42 17.28 -17.07
N LEU A 545 -31.49 18.16 -16.71
CA LEU A 545 -30.29 17.82 -15.95
C LEU A 545 -30.61 17.20 -14.58
N THR A 546 -31.69 17.62 -13.92
CA THR A 546 -32.12 17.07 -12.62
C THR A 546 -32.60 15.63 -12.78
N ILE A 547 -33.42 15.38 -13.80
CA ILE A 547 -33.94 14.04 -14.12
C ILE A 547 -32.79 13.13 -14.58
N LEU A 548 -31.93 13.59 -15.49
CA LEU A 548 -30.77 12.84 -15.97
C LEU A 548 -29.82 12.45 -14.83
N ALA A 549 -29.51 13.38 -13.93
CA ALA A 549 -28.68 13.10 -12.76
C ALA A 549 -29.34 12.07 -11.83
N HIS A 550 -30.67 12.15 -11.65
CA HIS A 550 -31.42 11.19 -10.84
C HIS A 550 -31.44 9.80 -11.46
N LEU A 551 -31.77 9.69 -12.75
CA LEU A 551 -31.79 8.43 -13.50
C LEU A 551 -30.40 7.76 -13.48
N HIS A 552 -29.33 8.55 -13.62
CA HIS A 552 -27.97 8.01 -13.59
C HIS A 552 -27.59 7.46 -12.22
N ARG A 553 -27.89 8.19 -11.13
CA ARG A 553 -27.51 7.83 -9.75
C ARG A 553 -28.43 6.79 -9.11
N HIS A 554 -29.74 6.94 -9.30
CA HIS A 554 -30.78 6.22 -8.56
C HIS A 554 -31.67 5.35 -9.46
N GLY A 555 -31.61 5.53 -10.79
CA GLY A 555 -32.27 4.64 -11.75
C GLY A 555 -33.65 5.11 -12.16
N VAL A 556 -34.63 5.06 -11.26
CA VAL A 556 -36.05 5.28 -11.60
C VAL A 556 -36.52 6.63 -11.09
N VAL A 557 -37.27 7.36 -11.93
CA VAL A 557 -38.03 8.55 -11.53
C VAL A 557 -39.50 8.17 -11.53
N THR A 558 -40.18 8.29 -10.39
CA THR A 558 -41.62 8.02 -10.28
C THR A 558 -42.44 9.23 -10.74
N GLN A 559 -43.70 9.03 -11.11
CA GLN A 559 -44.60 10.13 -11.48
C GLN A 559 -44.75 11.16 -10.35
N GLU A 560 -44.77 10.72 -9.09
CA GLU A 560 -44.79 11.61 -7.93
C GLU A 560 -43.56 12.52 -7.88
N MET A 561 -42.37 12.00 -8.20
CA MET A 561 -41.13 12.78 -8.22
C MET A 561 -41.12 13.78 -9.38
N GLU A 562 -41.64 13.41 -10.54
CA GLU A 562 -41.81 14.35 -11.67
C GLU A 562 -42.80 15.45 -11.32
N GLN A 563 -43.92 15.10 -10.69
CA GLN A 563 -44.93 16.06 -10.26
C GLN A 563 -44.37 17.03 -9.22
N ARG A 564 -43.68 16.53 -8.19
CA ARG A 564 -43.01 17.37 -7.19
C ARG A 564 -41.97 18.31 -7.80
N LEU A 565 -41.22 17.85 -8.79
CA LEU A 565 -40.24 18.69 -9.50
C LEU A 565 -40.94 19.79 -10.32
N THR A 566 -42.06 19.44 -10.98
CA THR A 566 -42.87 20.38 -11.75
C THR A 566 -43.49 21.43 -10.83
N GLU A 567 -44.10 21.00 -9.72
CA GLU A 567 -44.65 21.87 -8.68
C GLU A 567 -43.56 22.80 -8.13
N HIS A 568 -42.39 22.27 -7.77
CA HIS A 568 -41.27 23.08 -7.27
C HIS A 568 -40.79 24.15 -8.27
N ARG A 569 -40.81 23.85 -9.57
CA ARG A 569 -40.41 24.80 -10.63
C ARG A 569 -41.50 25.81 -10.96
N ALA A 570 -42.77 25.46 -10.78
CA ALA A 570 -43.90 26.34 -11.03
C ALA A 570 -44.12 27.37 -9.90
N LEU A 571 -43.56 27.15 -8.70
CA LEU A 571 -43.68 28.09 -7.59
C LEU A 571 -43.05 29.45 -7.93
N SER A 572 -43.87 30.50 -7.87
CA SER A 572 -43.41 31.89 -7.90
C SER A 572 -42.54 32.16 -6.67
N ARG A 573 -41.36 32.76 -6.88
CA ARG A 573 -40.39 33.05 -5.82
C ARG A 573 -40.45 34.52 -5.43
N SER A 574 -40.47 34.77 -4.13
CA SER A 574 -40.34 36.11 -3.57
C SER A 574 -38.89 36.60 -3.55
N ARG A 575 -38.68 37.87 -3.19
CA ARG A 575 -37.34 38.43 -2.92
C ARG A 575 -36.53 37.62 -1.90
N LEU A 576 -37.21 36.90 -0.99
CA LEU A 576 -36.58 36.08 0.04
C LEU A 576 -36.26 34.65 -0.45
N ASN A 577 -36.44 34.36 -1.74
CA ASN A 577 -36.39 33.02 -2.33
C ASN A 577 -37.36 32.01 -1.67
N ILE A 578 -38.44 32.50 -1.06
CA ILE A 578 -39.55 31.67 -0.57
C ILE A 578 -40.52 31.45 -1.72
N GLY A 579 -40.92 30.20 -1.95
CA GLY A 579 -41.92 29.83 -2.94
C GLY A 579 -43.35 30.15 -2.48
N CYS A 580 -44.24 30.46 -3.41
CA CYS A 580 -45.64 30.78 -3.12
C CYS A 580 -46.59 29.85 -3.89
N LYS A 581 -47.50 29.18 -3.17
CA LYS A 581 -48.54 28.31 -3.76
C LYS A 581 -49.59 29.09 -4.55
N ASP A 582 -50.01 30.24 -4.01
CA ASP A 582 -51.01 31.11 -4.62
C ASP A 582 -50.63 32.58 -4.43
N PRO A 583 -49.97 33.20 -5.43
CA PRO A 583 -49.58 34.60 -5.36
C PRO A 583 -50.74 35.58 -5.62
N TYR A 584 -51.88 35.12 -6.14
CA TYR A 584 -53.01 36.00 -6.49
C TYR A 584 -53.99 36.16 -5.33
N ASN A 585 -53.98 35.23 -4.38
CA ASN A 585 -54.81 35.30 -3.18
C ASN A 585 -53.97 35.28 -1.89
N PRO A 586 -53.23 36.37 -1.58
CA PRO A 586 -52.47 36.46 -0.33
C PRO A 586 -53.41 36.61 0.87
N SER A 587 -52.98 36.12 2.04
CA SER A 587 -53.75 36.27 3.29
C SER A 587 -54.00 37.74 3.66
N LEU A 588 -55.07 38.02 4.39
CA LEU A 588 -55.46 39.37 4.87
C LEU A 588 -54.36 40.17 5.58
N GLN A 589 -53.33 39.49 6.11
CA GLN A 589 -52.20 40.13 6.80
C GLN A 589 -51.16 40.75 5.84
N ILE A 590 -51.19 40.41 4.55
CA ILE A 590 -50.31 40.96 3.53
C ILE A 590 -51.00 42.13 2.85
N ARG A 591 -50.28 43.25 2.68
CA ARG A 591 -50.80 44.40 1.94
C ARG A 591 -50.64 44.14 0.44
N SER A 592 -51.70 43.64 -0.20
CA SER A 592 -51.74 43.46 -1.65
C SER A 592 -52.39 44.66 -2.34
N SER A 593 -51.86 45.06 -3.50
CA SER A 593 -52.47 46.08 -4.37
C SER A 593 -53.81 45.64 -4.97
N GLY A 594 -54.16 44.35 -4.89
CA GLY A 594 -55.40 43.79 -5.45
C GLY A 594 -55.39 43.64 -6.98
N GLN A 595 -54.35 44.12 -7.66
CA GLN A 595 -54.13 43.95 -9.10
C GLN A 595 -52.81 43.21 -9.31
N GLY A 596 -52.88 42.00 -9.88
CA GLY A 596 -51.71 41.16 -10.18
C GLY A 596 -51.22 40.29 -9.00
N PRO A 597 -50.07 39.62 -9.16
CA PRO A 597 -49.49 38.78 -8.10
C PRO A 597 -48.99 39.62 -6.92
N CYS A 598 -48.99 39.02 -5.73
CA CYS A 598 -48.51 39.62 -4.50
C CYS A 598 -47.10 40.23 -4.65
N ASN A 599 -46.98 41.52 -4.34
CA ASN A 599 -45.77 42.31 -4.47
C ASN A 599 -45.13 42.71 -3.11
N ASP A 600 -45.79 42.42 -1.99
CA ASP A 600 -45.32 42.77 -0.64
C ASP A 600 -44.03 42.01 -0.26
N ASN A 601 -43.82 40.81 -0.81
CA ASN A 601 -42.64 39.96 -0.57
C ASN A 601 -42.39 39.58 0.92
N ARG A 602 -43.37 39.78 1.80
CA ARG A 602 -43.35 39.41 3.23
C ARG A 602 -43.95 38.02 3.45
N CYS A 603 -43.46 37.02 2.72
CA CYS A 603 -44.10 35.70 2.61
C CYS A 603 -44.31 34.98 3.94
N LEU A 604 -43.47 35.20 4.95
CA LEU A 604 -43.62 34.58 6.28
C LEU A 604 -44.75 35.17 7.13
N LEU A 605 -45.45 36.20 6.65
CA LEU A 605 -46.74 36.64 7.18
C LEU A 605 -47.92 35.87 6.56
N CYS A 606 -47.66 35.04 5.53
CA CYS A 606 -48.66 34.18 4.88
C CYS A 606 -48.23 32.71 4.93
N PRO A 607 -48.25 32.06 6.10
CA PRO A 607 -47.77 30.68 6.26
C PRO A 607 -48.57 29.65 5.45
N GLN A 608 -49.80 29.99 5.03
CA GLN A 608 -50.66 29.09 4.25
C GLN A 608 -50.15 28.89 2.82
N ASN A 609 -49.59 29.95 2.21
CA ASN A 609 -49.12 29.93 0.83
C ASN A 609 -47.59 29.84 0.74
N ALA A 610 -46.86 30.13 1.83
CA ALA A 610 -45.40 30.10 1.85
C ALA A 610 -44.84 28.67 1.83
N VAL A 611 -43.90 28.41 0.92
CA VAL A 611 -43.14 27.17 0.81
C VAL A 611 -41.66 27.48 1.01
N LEU A 612 -41.08 26.95 2.08
CA LEU A 612 -39.65 27.10 2.37
C LEU A 612 -38.85 26.18 1.45
N LEU A 613 -37.97 26.79 0.65
CA LEU A 613 -37.06 26.10 -0.25
C LEU A 613 -35.66 26.01 0.38
N PRO A 614 -34.81 25.06 -0.02
CA PRO A 614 -33.42 24.98 0.47
C PRO A 614 -32.65 26.29 0.31
N GLU A 615 -32.89 27.04 -0.77
CA GLU A 615 -32.28 28.35 -1.04
C GLU A 615 -32.91 29.54 -0.28
N SER A 616 -34.04 29.37 0.42
CA SER A 616 -34.72 30.46 1.13
C SER A 616 -33.94 31.01 2.32
N TYR A 617 -33.00 30.22 2.89
CA TYR A 617 -32.30 30.61 4.13
C TYR A 617 -31.53 31.94 4.02
N ASP A 618 -30.91 32.24 2.87
CA ASP A 618 -30.11 33.46 2.68
C ASP A 618 -31.01 34.70 2.64
N GLY A 619 -32.16 34.60 1.96
CA GLY A 619 -33.15 35.67 1.89
C GLY A 619 -33.84 35.91 3.23
N ILE A 620 -34.20 34.85 3.97
CA ILE A 620 -34.76 34.97 5.32
C ILE A 620 -33.73 35.59 6.27
N SER A 621 -32.46 35.19 6.19
CA SER A 621 -31.37 35.76 6.99
C SER A 621 -31.18 37.25 6.70
N MET A 622 -31.17 37.65 5.43
CA MET A 622 -31.18 39.06 5.02
C MET A 622 -32.33 39.83 5.66
N ARG A 623 -33.56 39.28 5.60
CA ARG A 623 -34.75 39.95 6.12
C ARG A 623 -34.73 40.09 7.64
N VAL A 624 -34.19 39.12 8.37
CA VAL A 624 -33.99 39.24 9.82
C VAL A 624 -33.08 40.43 10.14
N GLU A 625 -31.94 40.56 9.45
CA GLU A 625 -31.02 41.68 9.69
C GLU A 625 -31.60 43.03 9.27
N GLU A 626 -32.37 43.08 8.18
CA GLU A 626 -33.14 44.28 7.81
C GLU A 626 -34.14 44.68 8.91
N LEU A 627 -34.88 43.71 9.47
CA LEU A 627 -35.85 43.96 10.53
C LEU A 627 -35.17 44.42 11.82
N LEU A 628 -34.01 43.85 12.17
CA LEU A 628 -33.22 44.31 13.32
C LEU A 628 -32.71 45.74 13.11
N ALA A 629 -32.25 46.08 11.90
CA ALA A 629 -31.87 47.45 11.57
C ALA A 629 -33.06 48.42 11.65
N LEU A 630 -34.24 48.02 11.16
CA LEU A 630 -35.47 48.81 11.26
C LEU A 630 -35.91 48.99 12.71
N GLN A 631 -35.75 47.97 13.56
CA GLN A 631 -36.12 48.03 14.98
C GLN A 631 -35.37 49.13 15.74
N VAL A 632 -34.12 49.38 15.35
CA VAL A 632 -33.26 50.40 15.98
C VAL A 632 -33.60 51.81 15.47
N ASN A 633 -34.11 51.94 14.25
CA ASN A 633 -34.23 53.23 13.56
C ASN A 633 -35.68 53.75 13.41
N LEU A 634 -36.70 52.91 13.61
CA LEU A 634 -38.10 53.30 13.50
C LEU A 634 -38.74 53.66 14.85
N PRO A 635 -39.66 54.64 14.90
CA PRO A 635 -40.53 54.84 16.05
C PRO A 635 -41.35 53.58 16.39
N ILE A 636 -41.57 53.32 17.68
CA ILE A 636 -42.22 52.10 18.16
C ILE A 636 -43.65 51.92 17.61
N GLU A 637 -44.37 53.02 17.39
CA GLU A 637 -45.71 53.03 16.81
C GLU A 637 -45.71 52.55 15.35
N ALA A 638 -44.71 52.97 14.57
CA ALA A 638 -44.51 52.53 13.18
C ALA A 638 -44.10 51.05 13.14
N TRP A 639 -43.26 50.61 14.07
CA TRP A 639 -42.84 49.22 14.20
C TRP A 639 -44.01 48.25 14.45
N ILE A 640 -44.91 48.63 15.37
CA ILE A 640 -46.08 47.83 15.75
C ILE A 640 -47.13 47.84 14.63
N SER A 641 -47.47 49.01 14.09
CA SER A 641 -48.52 49.14 13.07
C SER A 641 -48.17 48.47 11.73
N ALA A 642 -46.89 48.26 11.44
CA ALA A 642 -46.41 47.55 10.25
C ALA A 642 -46.26 46.03 10.45
N SER A 643 -46.58 45.48 11.63
CA SER A 643 -46.44 44.06 11.97
C SER A 643 -45.01 43.51 11.89
N TYR A 644 -43.99 44.34 12.07
CA TYR A 644 -42.58 43.90 11.97
C TYR A 644 -42.15 42.96 13.11
N SER A 645 -42.76 43.09 14.30
CA SER A 645 -42.52 42.18 15.43
C SER A 645 -42.90 40.73 15.12
N MET A 646 -44.07 40.53 14.51
CA MET A 646 -44.56 39.23 14.07
C MET A 646 -43.72 38.69 12.92
N GLU A 647 -43.36 39.54 11.96
CA GLU A 647 -42.49 39.15 10.85
C GLU A 647 -41.13 38.66 11.35
N LEU A 648 -40.47 39.39 12.25
CA LEU A 648 -39.17 39.01 12.82
C LEU A 648 -39.25 37.65 13.53
N THR A 649 -40.32 37.45 14.31
CA THR A 649 -40.54 36.19 15.03
C THR A 649 -40.69 35.01 14.06
N ASN A 650 -41.48 35.18 13.00
CA ASN A 650 -41.70 34.13 11.99
C ASN A 650 -40.43 33.83 11.19
N ASN A 651 -39.64 34.85 10.83
CA ASN A 651 -38.36 34.66 10.15
C ASN A 651 -37.36 33.89 11.03
N LEU A 652 -37.24 34.26 12.31
CA LEU A 652 -36.37 33.54 13.25
C LEU A 652 -36.82 32.10 13.48
N ALA A 653 -38.13 31.85 13.52
CA ALA A 653 -38.68 30.50 13.62
C ALA A 653 -38.37 29.67 12.36
N ALA A 654 -38.54 30.25 11.16
CA ALA A 654 -38.24 29.58 9.89
C ALA A 654 -36.76 29.21 9.76
N LEU A 655 -35.84 30.07 10.21
CA LEU A 655 -34.40 29.80 10.18
C LEU A 655 -33.99 28.58 11.01
N ARG A 656 -34.77 28.17 12.01
CA ARG A 656 -34.50 26.97 12.82
C ARG A 656 -34.64 25.67 12.04
N LEU A 657 -35.26 25.70 10.85
CA LEU A 657 -35.42 24.54 9.99
C LEU A 657 -34.20 24.29 9.07
N PHE A 658 -33.23 25.20 9.06
CA PHE A 658 -32.03 25.12 8.20
C PHE A 658 -30.78 24.79 9.02
N GLU A 659 -29.70 24.42 8.34
CA GLU A 659 -28.42 24.10 8.99
C GLU A 659 -27.84 25.33 9.73
N LEU A 660 -27.54 25.16 11.02
CA LEU A 660 -27.15 26.26 11.90
C LEU A 660 -25.93 27.07 11.40
N ASN A 661 -24.91 26.40 10.86
CA ASN A 661 -23.69 27.06 10.41
C ASN A 661 -23.97 27.97 9.19
N LEU A 662 -24.76 27.48 8.21
CA LEU A 662 -25.16 28.26 7.04
C LEU A 662 -25.95 29.50 7.43
N VAL A 663 -26.86 29.37 8.40
CA VAL A 663 -27.66 30.49 8.91
C VAL A 663 -26.79 31.54 9.60
N ILE A 664 -25.86 31.13 10.48
CA ILE A 664 -24.96 32.06 11.17
C ILE A 664 -24.09 32.83 10.18
N ASP A 665 -23.52 32.15 9.19
CA ASP A 665 -22.65 32.78 8.20
C ASP A 665 -23.42 33.74 7.30
N SER A 666 -24.62 33.36 6.84
CA SER A 666 -25.48 34.24 6.04
C SER A 666 -25.96 35.46 6.83
N ARG A 667 -26.38 35.30 8.09
CA ARG A 667 -26.76 36.44 8.95
C ARG A 667 -25.60 37.40 9.18
N ARG A 668 -24.39 36.90 9.45
CA ARG A 668 -23.19 37.75 9.56
C ARG A 668 -22.91 38.51 8.27
N LYS A 669 -22.93 37.83 7.13
CA LYS A 669 -22.76 38.44 5.80
C LYS A 669 -23.72 39.62 5.59
N TRP A 670 -25.00 39.45 5.92
CA TRP A 670 -26.00 40.51 5.72
C TRP A 670 -25.90 41.63 6.76
N ALA A 671 -25.62 41.32 8.02
CA ALA A 671 -25.36 42.32 9.05
C ALA A 671 -24.17 43.22 8.68
N ASP A 672 -23.07 42.63 8.18
CA ASP A 672 -21.90 43.37 7.70
C ASP A 672 -22.21 44.18 6.44
N ALA A 673 -23.04 43.66 5.52
CA ALA A 673 -23.44 44.38 4.32
C ALA A 673 -24.29 45.62 4.64
N ILE A 674 -25.21 45.52 5.60
CA ILE A 674 -26.03 46.63 6.08
C ILE A 674 -25.15 47.66 6.79
N LYS A 675 -24.30 47.21 7.72
CA LYS A 675 -23.41 48.10 8.49
C LYS A 675 -22.46 48.90 7.62
N ASN A 676 -21.93 48.28 6.56
CA ASN A 676 -21.00 48.93 5.63
C ASN A 676 -21.69 49.67 4.46
N GLY A 677 -23.02 49.83 4.50
CA GLY A 677 -23.79 50.54 3.46
C GLY A 677 -23.86 49.83 2.10
N LYS A 678 -23.40 48.57 2.00
CA LYS A 678 -23.46 47.77 0.77
C LYS A 678 -24.87 47.22 0.49
N HIS A 679 -25.71 47.15 1.50
CA HIS A 679 -27.11 46.75 1.39
C HIS A 679 -28.00 47.85 1.97
N TYR A 680 -28.88 48.41 1.13
CA TYR A 680 -29.82 49.45 1.55
C TYR A 680 -31.06 48.83 2.20
N VAL A 681 -31.40 49.29 3.41
CA VAL A 681 -32.63 48.91 4.13
C VAL A 681 -33.66 50.03 3.99
N PRO A 682 -34.76 49.84 3.26
CA PRO A 682 -35.78 50.87 3.08
C PRO A 682 -36.36 51.33 4.43
N GLY A 683 -36.32 52.63 4.71
CA GLY A 683 -36.81 53.20 5.97
C GLY A 683 -35.74 53.38 7.05
N VAL A 684 -34.50 52.97 6.80
CA VAL A 684 -33.35 53.30 7.64
C VAL A 684 -32.56 54.43 6.96
N PRO A 685 -32.26 55.56 7.64
CA PRO A 685 -31.43 56.61 7.07
C PRO A 685 -30.04 56.03 6.74
N LEU A 686 -29.54 56.31 5.52
CA LEU A 686 -28.20 55.91 5.11
C LEU A 686 -27.17 56.60 6.04
N SER A 687 -26.54 55.82 6.91
CA SER A 687 -25.37 56.29 7.66
C SER A 687 -24.21 56.39 6.68
N PHE A 688 -24.05 57.56 6.05
CA PHE A 688 -22.82 57.91 5.34
C PHE A 688 -21.77 58.26 6.39
N ASP A 689 -21.13 57.25 6.97
CA ASP A 689 -19.83 57.47 7.60
C ASP A 689 -18.80 57.63 6.47
N LYS A 690 -18.12 58.78 6.48
CA LYS A 690 -16.95 59.10 5.64
C LYS A 690 -15.78 58.18 5.94
#